data_AF-A0A973HHR2-F1
#
_entry.id   AF-A0A973HHR2-F1
#
_cell.length_a   1.000
_cell.length_b   1.000
_cell.length_c   1.000
_cell.angle_alpha   90.00
_cell.angle_beta   90.00
_cell.angle_gamma   90.00
#
_symmetry.space_group_name_H-M   'P 1'
#
loop_
_entity.id
_entity.type
_entity.pdbx_description
1 polymer ?
#
loop_
_entity_poly.entity_id
_entity_poly.type
_entity_poly.pdbx_seq_one_letter_code
_entity_poly.pdbx_strand_id
1 'polypeptide(L)'
;MMTSMVKMSLLSLKIAVTSLLLFTSINAMAVSCIDVFPTVLSSPYNDGIATLHDSVALSKTTNGKLDIGVVQYGDNPKYCEGKTCKDSGHRTQSLTGLDIFKLSPLPEDQIPNNPDISSPLTGGSYETINVGWQQSVRFQSDDEVIYIETLNATGSESSVTFDNGVYWIGEFNFGSNMKVVINGKVTLIINKSMMTNSSIFFNVDGVPNDLLLIGYSDITFGSDVQFNGLIYSKENVVLNSPGNLNAAINGKLITVGSQVTVTYDPDSIESANFNGFCGDASTLSAPRLEYRFDECRYTGNNGDVIDQIGSFNGNSNGIPTPVNDAIINKSLDLSADNTSDWIAVPRGAVDGLNNFSVSVWFKTSVNKSQQEIFHALGKNTSDDELEIFLKNKKTVYIKVRDDSEELDSDIELTDNRWHHLVLTRADEDVCLFIDGVKQDCDDDDVGDGQLSVPFANAIVIGQEQDSFGGDFSKSQNFEGQLDEFKIFDVKLTDTQISSIYQHELAGNNFDGSTRQPDFCSAPEPELEYRFDEASWSGNSGEVDDNSRHELNGHAVGDTTTITAGQICRAGTFDGTGDYINVNRINSYLSSSASLSFWIKSDQYGNNTAWYAPGIMGVEEVGGGDDIFWGYLDASGHIKIQKGNGSSARSNTKISSNSWHHVVLTRDSSTGVVQVFVDGKLEDSANSETGDVSTAFSSIGRIEHSFSSSNFMGELDELLVYNSVISASDVFSIYTNQLNGDNYDGSPRNCPTMSIHHYEIEHDGQGLTCEAETITIKACTNAACSTLSSEEVTLNVTATGSRDSVTDSISFTGTGTANIRYTFPESTLLLLSKQGTNSTVCSDGRSTNCNLVFANAGFRFISGNRTTLPNQTSGTVFGDTLQIQAVKDTNGVCTGLFSGKRNVNLSQENVNPGGTKGLNFSINDQNIAKHPSITSTRLNFGANSIAEIPTPIYHDAGKIRLHANYKVGEGDYSGVTLFGSSNPFWVSPAERQIRRH
;
A
#
# COMPACT_ATOMS: atom_id res chain seq x y z
N MET A 1 10.41 -96.30 5.30
CA MET A 1 9.08 -95.73 5.63
C MET A 1 9.10 -94.78 6.85
N MET A 2 10.26 -94.27 7.26
CA MET A 2 10.40 -93.30 8.37
C MET A 2 11.23 -92.06 7.96
N THR A 3 11.28 -91.79 6.65
CA THR A 3 12.00 -90.65 6.03
C THR A 3 11.08 -89.74 5.20
N SER A 4 9.78 -90.05 5.12
CA SER A 4 8.78 -89.22 4.42
C SER A 4 7.85 -88.44 5.36
N MET A 5 7.94 -88.64 6.68
CA MET A 5 7.11 -87.93 7.67
C MET A 5 7.81 -86.73 8.33
N VAL A 6 9.12 -86.54 8.12
CA VAL A 6 9.86 -85.35 8.60
C VAL A 6 9.80 -84.20 7.59
N LYS A 7 9.37 -84.45 6.34
CA LYS A 7 9.22 -83.40 5.30
C LYS A 7 7.87 -82.70 5.27
N MET A 8 6.89 -83.13 6.06
CA MET A 8 5.54 -82.52 6.11
C MET A 8 5.25 -81.75 7.42
N SER A 9 6.14 -81.75 8.41
CA SER A 9 6.01 -80.90 9.62
C SER A 9 6.92 -79.67 9.62
N LEU A 10 7.69 -79.43 8.55
CA LEU A 10 8.49 -78.21 8.34
C LEU A 10 7.79 -77.19 7.42
N LEU A 11 6.67 -77.56 6.79
CA LEU A 11 5.85 -76.63 6.00
C LEU A 11 4.75 -75.94 6.84
N SER A 12 4.34 -76.53 7.96
CA SER A 12 3.34 -75.97 8.87
C SER A 12 3.94 -75.19 10.05
N LEU A 13 5.27 -75.19 10.18
CA LEU A 13 6.03 -74.38 11.14
C LEU A 13 6.73 -73.20 10.44
N LYS A 14 6.11 -72.69 9.37
CA LYS A 14 6.50 -71.46 8.66
C LYS A 14 5.36 -70.44 8.56
N ILE A 15 4.25 -70.66 9.29
CA ILE A 15 3.06 -69.79 9.26
C ILE A 15 2.69 -69.27 10.67
N ALA A 16 3.46 -69.61 11.72
CA ALA A 16 3.14 -69.20 13.09
C ALA A 16 4.30 -68.51 13.85
N VAL A 17 5.36 -68.09 13.14
CA VAL A 17 6.42 -67.19 13.68
C VAL A 17 6.72 -66.15 12.61
N THR A 18 5.67 -65.47 12.13
CA THR A 18 5.77 -64.39 11.14
C THR A 18 4.78 -63.26 11.46
N SER A 19 4.50 -63.03 12.75
CA SER A 19 3.64 -61.93 13.20
C SER A 19 4.03 -61.41 14.59
N LEU A 20 5.29 -61.57 15.00
CA LEU A 20 5.77 -60.99 16.26
C LEU A 20 7.28 -60.71 16.22
N LEU A 21 7.76 -60.13 15.12
CA LEU A 21 8.91 -59.25 15.14
C LEU A 21 8.32 -57.85 15.00
N LEU A 22 8.59 -57.02 16.00
CA LEU A 22 8.04 -55.69 16.14
C LEU A 22 8.11 -54.94 14.81
N PHE A 23 6.95 -54.58 14.24
CA PHE A 23 6.86 -53.30 13.55
C PHE A 23 7.11 -52.26 14.65
N THR A 24 8.36 -51.89 14.88
CA THR A 24 8.62 -50.62 15.55
C THR A 24 8.11 -49.58 14.57
N SER A 25 6.91 -49.05 14.83
CA SER A 25 6.50 -47.76 14.29
C SER A 25 7.71 -46.84 14.47
N ILE A 26 8.21 -46.28 13.37
CA ILE A 26 9.17 -45.19 13.47
C ILE A 26 8.35 -44.06 14.09
N ASN A 27 8.54 -43.81 15.39
CA ASN A 27 8.01 -42.60 15.99
C ASN A 27 8.62 -41.43 15.22
N ALA A 28 7.80 -40.40 14.95
CA ALA A 28 8.27 -39.22 14.27
C ALA A 28 9.49 -38.64 14.97
N MET A 29 10.58 -38.47 14.22
CA MET A 29 11.84 -37.93 14.73
C MET A 29 11.78 -36.41 14.87
N ALA A 30 10.85 -35.77 14.16
CA ALA A 30 10.44 -34.38 14.36
C ALA A 30 8.92 -34.24 14.23
N VAL A 31 8.40 -33.23 14.92
CA VAL A 31 6.98 -32.82 14.86
C VAL A 31 6.60 -32.44 13.43
N SER A 32 7.38 -31.58 12.78
CA SER A 32 7.31 -31.31 11.36
C SER A 32 8.71 -31.16 10.75
N CYS A 33 8.80 -31.29 9.43
CA CYS A 33 10.07 -31.05 8.73
C CYS A 33 10.47 -29.56 8.77
N ILE A 34 9.52 -28.63 8.87
CA ILE A 34 9.84 -27.20 8.94
C ILE A 34 10.50 -26.83 10.28
N ASP A 35 10.19 -27.54 11.37
CA ASP A 35 10.83 -27.33 12.68
C ASP A 35 12.31 -27.70 12.70
N VAL A 36 12.74 -28.59 11.80
CA VAL A 36 14.14 -29.01 11.64
C VAL A 36 14.84 -28.21 10.54
N PHE A 37 14.09 -27.74 9.54
CA PHE A 37 14.59 -27.01 8.38
C PHE A 37 13.87 -25.67 8.15
N PRO A 38 13.85 -24.76 9.15
CA PRO A 38 13.09 -23.50 9.08
C PRO A 38 13.68 -22.49 8.09
N THR A 39 14.96 -22.64 7.73
CA THR A 39 15.64 -21.82 6.74
C THR A 39 16.59 -22.66 5.88
N VAL A 40 17.08 -22.08 4.78
CA VAL A 40 18.00 -22.72 3.83
C VAL A 40 19.22 -23.39 4.50
N LEU A 41 19.79 -22.72 5.52
CA LEU A 41 20.87 -23.24 6.36
C LEU A 41 20.45 -23.07 7.82
N SER A 42 20.35 -24.17 8.56
CA SER A 42 19.89 -24.18 9.95
C SER A 42 20.85 -24.98 10.85
N SER A 43 20.87 -24.70 12.15
CA SER A 43 21.65 -25.48 13.14
C SER A 43 20.94 -25.56 14.48
N PRO A 44 20.76 -26.75 15.07
CA PRO A 44 20.20 -26.87 16.41
C PRO A 44 21.21 -26.48 17.51
N TYR A 45 22.48 -26.30 17.14
CA TYR A 45 23.54 -25.92 18.06
C TYR A 45 23.63 -24.39 18.22
N ASN A 46 23.71 -23.94 19.47
CA ASN A 46 23.88 -22.52 19.82
C ASN A 46 25.14 -21.91 19.21
N ASP A 47 26.20 -22.71 19.07
CA ASP A 47 27.48 -22.36 18.47
C ASP A 47 27.62 -22.83 17.01
N GLY A 48 26.50 -23.15 16.34
CA GLY A 48 26.51 -23.56 14.94
C GLY A 48 27.07 -22.49 14.01
N ILE A 49 27.88 -22.90 13.03
CA ILE A 49 28.61 -21.97 12.15
C ILE A 49 28.30 -22.26 10.68
N ALA A 50 27.95 -21.23 9.92
CA ALA A 50 27.93 -21.25 8.46
C ALA A 50 29.11 -20.45 7.90
N THR A 51 29.99 -21.10 7.14
CA THR A 51 31.09 -20.46 6.41
C THR A 51 30.75 -20.37 4.93
N LEU A 52 30.59 -19.15 4.42
CA LEU A 52 30.17 -18.86 3.05
C LEU A 52 31.33 -18.26 2.24
N HIS A 53 31.80 -18.99 1.23
CA HIS A 53 32.87 -18.53 0.32
C HIS A 53 32.32 -17.66 -0.84
N ASP A 54 33.22 -17.14 -1.68
CA ASP A 54 32.88 -16.19 -2.74
C ASP A 54 31.89 -16.76 -3.77
N SER A 55 30.98 -15.93 -4.28
CA SER A 55 29.98 -16.31 -5.30
C SER A 55 28.99 -17.39 -4.86
N VAL A 56 28.69 -17.48 -3.56
CA VAL A 56 27.55 -18.26 -3.05
C VAL A 56 26.23 -17.52 -3.31
N ALA A 57 25.18 -18.25 -3.65
CA ALA A 57 23.82 -17.72 -3.78
C ALA A 57 22.84 -18.58 -2.99
N LEU A 58 22.33 -18.03 -1.90
CA LEU A 58 21.22 -18.57 -1.11
C LEU A 58 19.97 -17.78 -1.49
N SER A 59 18.93 -18.47 -1.95
CA SER A 59 17.70 -17.86 -2.46
C SER A 59 16.47 -18.30 -1.70
N LYS A 60 15.42 -17.48 -1.74
CA LYS A 60 14.17 -17.62 -0.95
C LYS A 60 14.44 -17.60 0.56
N THR A 61 15.33 -16.72 1.00
CA THR A 61 15.65 -16.52 2.42
C THR A 61 14.79 -15.40 3.00
N THR A 62 14.01 -15.64 4.05
CA THR A 62 13.17 -14.62 4.70
C THR A 62 14.04 -13.45 5.19
N ASN A 63 14.02 -12.34 4.45
CA ASN A 63 14.79 -11.12 4.73
C ASN A 63 16.32 -11.31 4.91
N GLY A 64 16.89 -12.36 4.32
CA GLY A 64 18.32 -12.66 4.43
C GLY A 64 18.76 -13.19 5.80
N LYS A 65 17.84 -13.77 6.57
CA LYS A 65 18.12 -14.43 7.85
C LYS A 65 18.29 -15.94 7.68
N LEU A 66 19.11 -16.53 8.54
CA LEU A 66 19.40 -17.97 8.65
C LEU A 66 19.32 -18.38 10.12
N ASP A 67 18.80 -19.57 10.41
CA ASP A 67 18.70 -20.10 11.78
C ASP A 67 20.02 -20.76 12.19
N ILE A 68 21.09 -19.96 12.24
CA ILE A 68 22.46 -20.39 12.50
C ILE A 68 23.17 -19.40 13.41
N GLY A 69 23.94 -19.88 14.38
CA GLY A 69 24.48 -19.00 15.41
C GLY A 69 25.59 -18.05 14.96
N VAL A 70 26.41 -18.45 14.00
CA VAL A 70 27.48 -17.61 13.46
C VAL A 70 27.52 -17.75 11.95
N VAL A 71 27.52 -16.63 11.24
CA VAL A 71 27.78 -16.59 9.79
C VAL A 71 29.16 -15.97 9.55
N GLN A 72 30.05 -16.73 8.93
CA GLN A 72 31.39 -16.32 8.51
C GLN A 72 31.41 -16.13 6.99
N TYR A 73 32.12 -15.10 6.52
CA TYR A 73 32.09 -14.69 5.12
C TYR A 73 33.48 -14.70 4.48
N GLY A 74 33.53 -15.10 3.22
CA GLY A 74 34.60 -14.79 2.27
C GLY A 74 34.52 -13.36 1.71
N ASP A 75 35.23 -13.10 0.61
CA ASP A 75 35.36 -11.78 0.00
C ASP A 75 34.05 -11.38 -0.75
N ASN A 76 33.48 -10.21 -0.42
CA ASN A 76 32.20 -9.64 -0.94
C ASN A 76 30.90 -10.35 -0.50
N PRO A 77 30.40 -10.11 0.73
CA PRO A 77 29.38 -10.94 1.37
C PRO A 77 27.92 -10.61 0.97
N LYS A 78 27.50 -10.95 -0.26
CA LYS A 78 26.10 -10.77 -0.73
C LYS A 78 25.47 -12.09 -1.15
N TYR A 79 25.30 -13.00 -0.19
CA TYR A 79 24.93 -14.39 -0.44
C TYR A 79 23.42 -14.66 -0.34
N CYS A 80 22.68 -13.99 0.56
CA CYS A 80 21.25 -14.21 0.77
C CYS A 80 20.43 -13.21 -0.06
N GLU A 81 20.03 -13.60 -1.27
CA GLU A 81 19.23 -12.76 -2.19
C GLU A 81 19.84 -11.37 -2.43
N GLY A 82 21.16 -11.33 -2.62
CA GLY A 82 21.90 -10.08 -2.85
C GLY A 82 22.19 -9.27 -1.58
N LYS A 83 21.89 -9.80 -0.40
CA LYS A 83 22.22 -9.23 0.92
C LYS A 83 23.22 -10.11 1.68
N THR A 84 23.83 -9.54 2.71
CA THR A 84 24.63 -10.31 3.68
C THR A 84 23.70 -11.13 4.56
N CYS A 85 23.89 -12.45 4.58
CA CYS A 85 23.14 -13.35 5.47
C CYS A 85 23.37 -12.99 6.93
N LYS A 86 22.40 -13.20 7.83
CA LYS A 86 22.56 -12.96 9.28
C LYS A 86 21.90 -14.06 10.09
N ASP A 87 22.37 -14.28 11.33
CA ASP A 87 21.64 -15.07 12.33
C ASP A 87 20.24 -14.46 12.53
N SER A 88 19.22 -15.32 12.52
CA SER A 88 17.83 -14.94 12.82
C SER A 88 17.61 -14.68 14.31
N GLY A 89 18.45 -15.27 15.17
CA GLY A 89 18.27 -15.35 16.63
C GLY A 89 17.54 -16.62 17.09
N HIS A 90 17.07 -17.45 16.16
CA HIS A 90 16.33 -18.68 16.43
C HIS A 90 17.20 -19.91 16.17
N ARG A 91 16.92 -21.00 16.89
CA ARG A 91 17.56 -22.31 16.68
C ARG A 91 16.50 -23.33 16.35
N THR A 92 16.81 -24.14 15.36
CA THR A 92 15.97 -25.23 14.87
C THR A 92 15.96 -26.42 15.85
N GLN A 93 14.95 -27.28 15.75
CA GLN A 93 14.89 -28.52 16.52
C GLN A 93 15.91 -29.54 16.02
N SER A 94 16.39 -30.40 16.93
CA SER A 94 17.17 -31.59 16.55
C SER A 94 16.22 -32.74 16.18
N LEU A 95 16.61 -33.56 15.21
CA LEU A 95 15.95 -34.85 15.00
C LEU A 95 16.16 -35.74 16.23
N THR A 96 15.07 -36.21 16.82
CA THR A 96 15.05 -37.11 17.97
C THR A 96 15.26 -38.57 17.52
N GLY A 97 15.76 -39.44 18.40
CA GLY A 97 15.95 -40.87 18.08
C GLY A 97 17.18 -41.21 17.23
N LEU A 98 18.09 -40.25 17.00
CA LEU A 98 19.35 -40.44 16.29
C LEU A 98 20.56 -40.70 17.22
N ASP A 99 20.36 -41.21 18.43
CA ASP A 99 21.44 -41.35 19.42
C ASP A 99 22.48 -42.39 19.03
N ILE A 100 22.04 -43.53 18.48
CA ILE A 100 22.89 -44.66 18.11
C ILE A 100 22.61 -45.08 16.68
N PHE A 101 23.66 -45.24 15.86
CA PHE A 101 23.53 -45.76 14.51
C PHE A 101 23.15 -47.24 14.55
N LYS A 102 22.14 -47.65 13.77
CA LYS A 102 21.64 -49.03 13.75
C LYS A 102 22.35 -49.83 12.66
N LEU A 103 22.99 -50.94 13.06
CA LEU A 103 23.50 -51.97 12.15
C LEU A 103 22.46 -53.06 11.92
N SER A 104 22.71 -53.92 10.92
CA SER A 104 21.91 -55.10 10.63
C SER A 104 21.64 -55.91 11.92
N PRO A 105 20.37 -56.27 12.20
CA PRO A 105 20.03 -57.14 13.32
C PRO A 105 20.25 -58.63 12.98
N LEU A 106 20.62 -58.97 11.73
CA LEU A 106 20.76 -60.34 11.27
C LEU A 106 22.17 -60.90 11.54
N PRO A 107 22.30 -62.20 11.84
CA PRO A 107 23.59 -62.83 12.13
C PRO A 107 24.46 -63.08 10.89
N GLU A 108 23.92 -62.97 9.67
CA GLU A 108 24.65 -63.11 8.41
C GLU A 108 24.02 -62.21 7.34
N ASP A 109 24.81 -61.28 6.80
CA ASP A 109 24.36 -60.32 5.78
C ASP A 109 24.56 -60.89 4.36
N GLN A 110 23.72 -60.45 3.41
CA GLN A 110 23.80 -60.93 2.04
C GLN A 110 24.99 -60.31 1.28
N ILE A 111 25.71 -61.13 0.51
CA ILE A 111 26.76 -60.69 -0.43
C ILE A 111 26.27 -60.88 -1.87
N PRO A 112 25.84 -59.82 -2.58
CA PRO A 112 25.39 -59.95 -3.97
C PRO A 112 26.57 -60.26 -4.90
N ASN A 113 26.56 -61.44 -5.54
CA ASN A 113 27.56 -61.80 -6.55
C ASN A 113 27.21 -61.13 -7.90
N ASN A 114 27.93 -60.05 -8.23
CA ASN A 114 27.91 -59.30 -9.51
C ASN A 114 26.68 -58.37 -9.72
N PRO A 115 26.85 -57.02 -9.84
CA PRO A 115 25.79 -56.04 -9.57
C PRO A 115 25.00 -55.58 -10.79
N ASP A 116 25.12 -56.25 -11.94
CA ASP A 116 24.16 -56.05 -13.04
C ASP A 116 22.88 -56.85 -12.73
N ILE A 117 22.21 -56.46 -11.64
CA ILE A 117 21.05 -57.18 -11.11
C ILE A 117 19.83 -56.67 -11.87
N SER A 118 19.42 -57.41 -12.91
CA SER A 118 18.18 -57.13 -13.65
C SER A 118 16.90 -57.15 -12.78
N SER A 119 17.01 -57.58 -11.52
CA SER A 119 15.95 -57.58 -10.51
C SER A 119 16.32 -56.66 -9.34
N PRO A 120 15.36 -55.90 -8.78
CA PRO A 120 15.62 -55.05 -7.62
C PRO A 120 16.09 -55.88 -6.41
N LEU A 121 16.97 -55.29 -5.60
CA LEU A 121 17.34 -55.80 -4.27
C LEU A 121 16.21 -55.47 -3.30
N THR A 122 15.51 -56.50 -2.83
CA THR A 122 14.30 -56.38 -2.01
C THR A 122 14.55 -56.84 -0.57
N GLY A 123 14.25 -56.00 0.42
CA GLY A 123 14.22 -56.33 1.85
C GLY A 123 15.52 -56.90 2.47
N GLY A 124 15.77 -56.59 3.76
CA GLY A 124 16.83 -57.23 4.55
C GLY A 124 18.18 -56.49 4.60
N SER A 125 19.25 -57.26 4.87
CA SER A 125 20.57 -56.74 5.21
C SER A 125 21.68 -57.21 4.26
N TYR A 126 22.58 -56.31 3.87
CA TYR A 126 23.65 -56.53 2.91
C TYR A 126 25.01 -56.13 3.47
N GLU A 127 26.05 -56.94 3.23
CA GLU A 127 27.41 -56.66 3.70
C GLU A 127 28.07 -55.63 2.78
N THR A 128 28.64 -56.07 1.65
CA THR A 128 29.27 -55.18 0.67
C THR A 128 28.57 -55.24 -0.67
N ILE A 129 28.14 -54.07 -1.16
CA ILE A 129 27.62 -53.88 -2.51
C ILE A 129 28.61 -53.01 -3.28
N ASN A 130 29.20 -53.54 -4.35
CA ASN A 130 30.05 -52.77 -5.24
C ASN A 130 29.26 -52.44 -6.51
N VAL A 131 29.26 -51.20 -6.99
CA VAL A 131 28.67 -50.81 -8.27
C VAL A 131 29.81 -50.38 -9.21
N GLY A 132 30.04 -51.19 -10.23
CA GLY A 132 31.11 -50.99 -11.22
C GLY A 132 30.75 -49.98 -12.31
N TRP A 133 31.65 -49.80 -13.27
CA TRP A 133 31.50 -48.87 -14.40
C TRP A 133 30.23 -49.15 -15.20
N GLN A 134 29.41 -48.11 -15.45
CA GLN A 134 28.12 -48.19 -16.18
C GLN A 134 27.09 -49.20 -15.62
N GLN A 135 27.27 -49.67 -14.38
CA GLN A 135 26.31 -50.56 -13.74
C GLN A 135 25.19 -49.78 -13.06
N SER A 136 24.05 -50.42 -12.87
CA SER A 136 22.93 -49.85 -12.14
C SER A 136 22.39 -50.84 -11.12
N VAL A 137 22.18 -50.38 -9.89
CA VAL A 137 21.52 -51.17 -8.84
C VAL A 137 20.26 -50.46 -8.39
N ARG A 138 19.19 -51.23 -8.15
CA ARG A 138 17.92 -50.70 -7.62
C ARG A 138 17.58 -51.42 -6.33
N PHE A 139 17.24 -50.66 -5.30
CA PHE A 139 16.72 -51.15 -4.04
C PHE A 139 15.22 -50.90 -3.96
N GLN A 140 14.46 -51.93 -3.60
CA GLN A 140 13.03 -51.86 -3.38
C GLN A 140 12.75 -52.28 -1.93
N SER A 141 12.24 -51.37 -1.12
CA SER A 141 12.09 -51.64 0.31
C SER A 141 10.86 -52.49 0.64
N ASP A 142 9.80 -52.43 -0.18
CA ASP A 142 8.48 -53.02 0.10
C ASP A 142 7.97 -52.68 1.52
N ASP A 143 8.21 -51.45 1.96
CA ASP A 143 7.92 -50.91 3.31
C ASP A 143 8.75 -51.55 4.45
N GLU A 144 9.82 -52.29 4.12
CA GLU A 144 10.82 -52.79 5.07
C GLU A 144 12.03 -51.84 5.17
N VAL A 145 12.71 -51.88 6.32
CA VAL A 145 14.00 -51.19 6.49
C VAL A 145 15.11 -52.02 5.87
N ILE A 146 15.95 -51.39 5.04
CA ILE A 146 17.12 -52.04 4.44
C ILE A 146 18.40 -51.59 5.16
N TYR A 147 19.24 -52.56 5.53
CA TYR A 147 20.56 -52.32 6.13
C TYR A 147 21.66 -52.66 5.13
N ILE A 148 22.66 -51.79 4.96
CA ILE A 148 23.81 -51.99 4.08
C ILE A 148 25.07 -51.64 4.87
N GLU A 149 25.98 -52.58 5.09
CA GLU A 149 27.22 -52.28 5.81
C GLU A 149 28.15 -51.41 4.97
N THR A 150 28.35 -51.73 3.69
CA THR A 150 29.17 -50.95 2.75
C THR A 150 28.55 -50.90 1.35
N LEU A 151 28.27 -49.68 0.87
CA LEU A 151 27.86 -49.41 -0.51
C LEU A 151 28.97 -48.65 -1.25
N ASN A 152 29.70 -49.38 -2.09
CA ASN A 152 30.78 -48.88 -2.92
C ASN A 152 30.30 -48.60 -4.34
N ALA A 153 29.76 -47.42 -4.55
CA ALA A 153 29.27 -46.97 -5.84
C ALA A 153 30.37 -46.15 -6.57
N THR A 154 31.53 -46.77 -6.83
CA THR A 154 32.74 -46.07 -7.30
C THR A 154 32.99 -46.15 -8.81
N GLY A 155 32.20 -46.92 -9.55
CA GLY A 155 32.27 -46.98 -11.01
C GLY A 155 31.80 -45.69 -11.68
N SER A 156 32.53 -45.20 -12.69
CA SER A 156 32.07 -44.03 -13.46
C SER A 156 30.80 -44.35 -14.26
N GLU A 157 29.92 -43.35 -14.43
CA GLU A 157 28.66 -43.44 -15.19
C GLU A 157 27.67 -44.50 -14.68
N SER A 158 27.76 -44.87 -13.41
CA SER A 158 26.85 -45.83 -12.79
C SER A 158 25.66 -45.14 -12.12
N SER A 159 24.65 -45.93 -11.72
CA SER A 159 23.49 -45.41 -11.00
C SER A 159 23.04 -46.29 -9.84
N VAL A 160 22.50 -45.65 -8.80
CA VAL A 160 21.86 -46.30 -7.66
C VAL A 160 20.44 -45.75 -7.55
N THR A 161 19.45 -46.63 -7.62
CA THR A 161 18.03 -46.25 -7.47
C THR A 161 17.51 -46.74 -6.12
N PHE A 162 16.91 -45.85 -5.34
CA PHE A 162 16.20 -46.17 -4.11
C PHE A 162 14.71 -45.93 -4.31
N ASP A 163 13.89 -46.95 -4.13
CA ASP A 163 12.44 -46.80 -4.06
C ASP A 163 12.02 -46.39 -2.64
N ASN A 164 10.76 -45.98 -2.47
CA ASN A 164 10.17 -45.56 -1.19
C ASN A 164 10.63 -46.43 -0.02
N GLY A 165 11.21 -45.87 1.04
CA GLY A 165 11.71 -46.63 2.18
C GLY A 165 12.85 -45.99 2.98
N VAL A 166 13.27 -46.70 4.03
CA VAL A 166 14.33 -46.27 4.97
C VAL A 166 15.55 -47.17 4.82
N TYR A 167 16.71 -46.55 4.62
CA TYR A 167 17.97 -47.24 4.32
C TYR A 167 19.07 -46.85 5.31
N TRP A 168 19.54 -47.81 6.10
CA TRP A 168 20.68 -47.64 6.99
C TRP A 168 21.96 -48.09 6.30
N ILE A 169 22.89 -47.18 6.06
CA ILE A 169 24.13 -47.43 5.32
C ILE A 169 25.33 -47.15 6.22
N GLY A 170 26.12 -48.18 6.52
CA GLY A 170 27.32 -48.07 7.35
C GLY A 170 28.38 -47.18 6.68
N GLU A 171 28.87 -47.59 5.52
CA GLU A 171 29.82 -46.82 4.72
C GLU A 171 29.26 -46.59 3.32
N PHE A 172 29.11 -45.31 2.93
CA PHE A 172 28.63 -44.94 1.61
C PHE A 172 29.74 -44.23 0.80
N ASN A 173 30.33 -44.96 -0.13
CA ASN A 173 31.45 -44.52 -0.96
C ASN A 173 30.99 -44.30 -2.41
N PHE A 174 31.33 -43.15 -2.98
CA PHE A 174 30.86 -42.74 -4.30
C PHE A 174 32.01 -42.40 -5.24
N GLY A 175 31.86 -42.70 -6.53
CA GLY A 175 32.78 -42.32 -7.61
C GLY A 175 32.29 -41.09 -8.39
N SER A 176 33.07 -40.69 -9.40
CA SER A 176 32.70 -39.59 -10.29
C SER A 176 31.60 -39.96 -11.27
N ASN A 177 30.76 -38.99 -11.66
CA ASN A 177 29.66 -39.15 -12.63
C ASN A 177 28.60 -40.20 -12.21
N MET A 178 28.34 -40.33 -10.91
CA MET A 178 27.31 -41.21 -10.35
C MET A 178 25.95 -40.52 -10.34
N LYS A 179 24.88 -41.29 -10.58
CA LYS A 179 23.49 -40.85 -10.41
C LYS A 179 22.80 -41.60 -9.28
N VAL A 180 22.28 -40.87 -8.29
CA VAL A 180 21.36 -41.41 -7.28
C VAL A 180 19.93 -41.01 -7.65
N VAL A 181 19.10 -42.00 -7.94
CA VAL A 181 17.71 -41.83 -8.38
C VAL A 181 16.78 -42.20 -7.24
N ILE A 182 15.78 -41.37 -6.97
CA ILE A 182 14.82 -41.55 -5.89
C ILE A 182 13.43 -41.77 -6.49
N ASN A 183 12.77 -42.86 -6.09
CA ASN A 183 11.41 -43.20 -6.53
C ASN A 183 10.47 -43.27 -5.32
N GLY A 184 9.83 -42.16 -4.98
CA GLY A 184 8.95 -42.03 -3.81
C GLY A 184 9.65 -41.37 -2.63
N LYS A 185 9.19 -41.61 -1.40
CA LYS A 185 9.78 -41.01 -0.19
C LYS A 185 10.92 -41.88 0.32
N VAL A 186 12.13 -41.35 0.32
CA VAL A 186 13.33 -42.09 0.71
C VAL A 186 14.06 -41.37 1.83
N THR A 187 14.38 -42.15 2.86
CA THR A 187 15.28 -41.72 3.94
C THR A 187 16.58 -42.51 3.89
N LEU A 188 17.70 -41.83 3.64
CA LEU A 188 19.03 -42.41 3.66
C LEU A 188 19.74 -42.02 4.95
N ILE A 189 20.12 -43.01 5.77
CA ILE A 189 20.75 -42.81 7.07
C ILE A 189 22.16 -43.39 7.00
N ILE A 190 23.17 -42.52 7.09
CA ILE A 190 24.56 -42.87 6.81
C ILE A 190 25.41 -42.73 8.07
N ASN A 191 26.17 -43.77 8.41
CA ASN A 191 27.11 -43.71 9.54
C ASN A 191 28.39 -42.98 9.18
N LYS A 192 29.05 -43.43 8.12
CA LYS A 192 30.26 -42.81 7.56
C LYS A 192 30.06 -42.52 6.09
N SER A 193 30.25 -41.26 5.71
CA SER A 193 30.16 -40.84 4.31
C SER A 193 31.53 -40.41 3.79
N MET A 194 31.86 -40.78 2.55
CA MET A 194 33.02 -40.21 1.84
C MET A 194 32.61 -39.87 0.39
N MET A 195 31.98 -38.71 0.23
CA MET A 195 31.46 -38.18 -1.05
C MET A 195 32.45 -37.18 -1.72
N THR A 196 33.74 -37.51 -1.76
CA THR A 196 34.82 -36.56 -2.09
C THR A 196 35.15 -36.40 -3.58
N ASN A 197 34.32 -36.91 -4.49
CA ASN A 197 34.62 -37.00 -5.94
C ASN A 197 33.83 -36.00 -6.80
N SER A 198 34.32 -35.71 -8.01
CA SER A 198 33.72 -34.72 -8.93
C SER A 198 32.49 -35.25 -9.68
N SER A 199 31.49 -34.39 -9.86
CA SER A 199 30.26 -34.58 -10.64
C SER A 199 29.31 -35.64 -10.08
N ILE A 200 28.47 -35.24 -9.12
CA ILE A 200 27.49 -36.14 -8.47
C ILE A 200 26.07 -35.58 -8.63
N PHE A 201 25.13 -36.45 -9.02
CA PHE A 201 23.73 -36.10 -9.31
C PHE A 201 22.80 -36.87 -8.37
N PHE A 202 22.22 -36.20 -7.38
CA PHE A 202 21.24 -36.77 -6.43
C PHE A 202 19.85 -36.23 -6.71
N ASN A 203 18.92 -37.12 -7.02
CA ASN A 203 17.50 -36.81 -7.16
C ASN A 203 17.22 -35.62 -8.10
N VAL A 204 18.03 -35.43 -9.13
CA VAL A 204 17.99 -34.22 -9.98
C VAL A 204 16.65 -34.05 -10.71
N ASP A 205 15.99 -35.16 -11.02
CA ASP A 205 14.68 -35.18 -11.69
C ASP A 205 13.49 -35.15 -10.71
N GLY A 206 13.73 -35.26 -9.40
CA GLY A 206 12.70 -35.27 -8.35
C GLY A 206 12.58 -33.94 -7.61
N VAL A 207 11.72 -33.88 -6.60
CA VAL A 207 11.49 -32.69 -5.76
C VAL A 207 12.12 -32.84 -4.37
N PRO A 208 12.35 -31.74 -3.62
CA PRO A 208 13.03 -31.80 -2.33
C PRO A 208 12.33 -32.69 -1.30
N ASN A 209 11.01 -32.83 -1.38
CA ASN A 209 10.24 -33.64 -0.43
C ASN A 209 10.34 -35.15 -0.67
N ASP A 210 11.12 -35.61 -1.65
CA ASP A 210 11.31 -37.04 -1.96
C ASP A 210 12.52 -37.67 -1.26
N LEU A 211 13.52 -36.86 -0.85
CA LEU A 211 14.76 -37.35 -0.25
C LEU A 211 15.10 -36.64 1.07
N LEU A 212 15.27 -37.43 2.14
CA LEU A 212 15.93 -37.01 3.38
C LEU A 212 17.26 -37.77 3.55
N LEU A 213 18.36 -37.02 3.66
CA LEU A 213 19.71 -37.54 3.87
C LEU A 213 20.16 -37.21 5.31
N ILE A 214 20.38 -38.25 6.12
CA ILE A 214 20.81 -38.14 7.52
C ILE A 214 22.22 -38.69 7.68
N GLY A 215 23.15 -37.90 8.22
CA GLY A 215 24.52 -38.30 8.53
C GLY A 215 24.79 -38.32 10.03
N TYR A 216 25.37 -39.41 10.53
CA TYR A 216 25.92 -39.47 11.90
C TYR A 216 27.35 -38.90 11.97
N SER A 217 28.05 -38.84 10.84
CA SER A 217 29.35 -38.19 10.66
C SER A 217 29.25 -37.03 9.67
N ASP A 218 30.40 -36.40 9.38
CA ASP A 218 30.50 -35.40 8.32
C ASP A 218 29.92 -35.89 6.98
N ILE A 219 29.17 -34.99 6.34
CA ILE A 219 28.65 -35.13 4.97
C ILE A 219 29.43 -34.16 4.09
N THR A 220 30.31 -34.68 3.24
CA THR A 220 31.16 -33.85 2.36
C THR A 220 30.90 -34.14 0.90
N PHE A 221 30.29 -33.20 0.18
CA PHE A 221 30.06 -33.26 -1.26
C PHE A 221 31.28 -32.72 -2.03
N GLY A 222 31.71 -33.43 -3.09
CA GLY A 222 32.77 -33.00 -4.00
C GLY A 222 32.38 -31.83 -4.93
N SER A 223 33.06 -31.66 -6.07
CA SER A 223 32.76 -30.60 -7.04
C SER A 223 31.63 -30.97 -8.00
N ASP A 224 30.98 -29.99 -8.62
CA ASP A 224 29.94 -30.15 -9.64
C ASP A 224 28.71 -30.94 -9.16
N VAL A 225 28.19 -30.59 -7.98
CA VAL A 225 27.06 -31.31 -7.37
C VAL A 225 25.71 -30.74 -7.79
N GLN A 226 24.77 -31.63 -8.10
CA GLN A 226 23.35 -31.35 -8.22
C GLN A 226 22.56 -32.19 -7.22
N PHE A 227 21.69 -31.56 -6.42
CA PHE A 227 20.99 -32.23 -5.33
C PHE A 227 19.60 -31.64 -5.10
N ASN A 228 18.56 -32.47 -5.08
CA ASN A 228 17.22 -32.11 -4.61
C ASN A 228 16.85 -32.96 -3.39
N GLY A 229 16.67 -32.33 -2.22
CA GLY A 229 16.36 -33.06 -0.99
C GLY A 229 16.64 -32.25 0.28
N LEU A 230 16.51 -32.90 1.43
CA LEU A 230 16.86 -32.35 2.75
C LEU A 230 18.10 -33.03 3.31
N ILE A 231 19.01 -32.26 3.92
CA ILE A 231 20.30 -32.75 4.45
C ILE A 231 20.40 -32.45 5.93
N TYR A 232 20.44 -33.48 6.77
CA TYR A 232 20.70 -33.37 8.20
C TYR A 232 22.01 -34.08 8.56
N SER A 233 22.92 -33.40 9.25
CA SER A 233 24.14 -34.00 9.79
C SER A 233 24.25 -33.74 11.29
N LYS A 234 24.61 -34.77 12.07
CA LYS A 234 24.97 -34.58 13.49
C LYS A 234 26.30 -33.83 13.68
N GLU A 235 27.13 -33.82 12.65
CA GLU A 235 28.43 -33.16 12.65
C GLU A 235 28.45 -32.08 11.57
N ASN A 236 29.36 -32.16 10.59
CA ASN A 236 29.58 -31.08 9.63
C ASN A 236 28.94 -31.41 8.26
N VAL A 237 28.57 -30.36 7.52
CA VAL A 237 28.18 -30.44 6.11
C VAL A 237 29.12 -29.56 5.29
N VAL A 238 29.76 -30.14 4.28
CA VAL A 238 30.70 -29.44 3.39
C VAL A 238 30.22 -29.56 1.96
N LEU A 239 29.93 -28.43 1.32
CA LEU A 239 29.60 -28.34 -0.10
C LEU A 239 30.81 -27.76 -0.84
N ASN A 240 31.53 -28.58 -1.61
CA ASN A 240 32.62 -28.07 -2.43
C ASN A 240 32.10 -27.40 -3.73
N SER A 241 32.97 -26.65 -4.39
CA SER A 241 32.66 -25.81 -5.56
C SER A 241 32.84 -26.54 -6.90
N PRO A 242 32.01 -26.29 -7.93
CA PRO A 242 30.72 -25.57 -7.90
C PRO A 242 29.54 -26.49 -7.54
N GLY A 243 28.35 -25.95 -7.27
CA GLY A 243 27.17 -26.76 -6.97
C GLY A 243 25.83 -26.04 -7.17
N ASN A 244 24.76 -26.79 -7.44
CA ASN A 244 23.38 -26.30 -7.54
C ASN A 244 22.43 -27.24 -6.79
N LEU A 245 21.82 -26.73 -5.71
CA LEU A 245 20.99 -27.52 -4.82
C LEU A 245 19.60 -26.89 -4.67
N ASN A 246 18.55 -27.71 -4.73
CA ASN A 246 17.23 -27.36 -4.20
C ASN A 246 17.05 -28.09 -2.87
N ALA A 247 17.40 -27.42 -1.76
CA ALA A 247 17.59 -28.08 -0.48
C ALA A 247 17.42 -27.16 0.73
N ALA A 248 17.20 -27.77 1.88
CA ALA A 248 17.51 -27.17 3.17
C ALA A 248 18.51 -28.06 3.94
N ILE A 249 19.43 -27.40 4.64
CA ILE A 249 20.62 -28.03 5.19
C ILE A 249 20.71 -27.73 6.68
N ASN A 250 20.85 -28.78 7.48
CA ASN A 250 20.98 -28.72 8.92
C ASN A 250 22.27 -29.43 9.37
N GLY A 251 23.10 -28.76 10.17
CA GLY A 251 24.30 -29.35 10.75
C GLY A 251 25.03 -28.40 11.70
N LYS A 252 26.07 -28.90 12.37
CA LYS A 252 26.85 -28.12 13.35
C LYS A 252 27.77 -27.09 12.70
N LEU A 253 28.55 -27.51 11.71
CA LEU A 253 29.35 -26.63 10.86
C LEU A 253 28.91 -26.84 9.40
N ILE A 254 28.47 -25.79 8.75
CA ILE A 254 28.09 -25.81 7.34
C ILE A 254 29.09 -24.98 6.54
N THR A 255 29.88 -25.60 5.67
CA THR A 255 30.82 -24.89 4.79
C THR A 255 30.30 -24.93 3.36
N VAL A 256 30.02 -23.76 2.80
CA VAL A 256 29.55 -23.58 1.43
C VAL A 256 30.67 -22.98 0.58
N GLY A 257 31.23 -23.80 -0.30
CA GLY A 257 32.30 -23.44 -1.23
C GLY A 257 31.86 -22.43 -2.29
N SER A 258 32.82 -21.91 -3.05
CA SER A 258 32.55 -20.89 -4.07
C SER A 258 31.63 -21.40 -5.20
N GLN A 259 30.88 -20.49 -5.84
CA GLN A 259 30.00 -20.85 -6.98
C GLN A 259 28.96 -21.93 -6.65
N VAL A 260 28.46 -21.94 -5.41
CA VAL A 260 27.36 -22.82 -4.97
C VAL A 260 26.06 -22.02 -4.88
N THR A 261 25.00 -22.55 -5.49
CA THR A 261 23.64 -22.03 -5.34
C THR A 261 22.80 -23.01 -4.52
N VAL A 262 22.09 -22.51 -3.51
CA VAL A 262 21.08 -23.27 -2.76
C VAL A 262 19.76 -22.53 -2.83
N THR A 263 18.72 -23.23 -3.30
CA THR A 263 17.35 -22.73 -3.38
C THR A 263 16.53 -23.41 -2.30
N TYR A 264 15.86 -22.61 -1.48
CA TYR A 264 14.98 -23.07 -0.42
C TYR A 264 13.53 -23.13 -0.89
N ASP A 265 12.78 -24.16 -0.50
CA ASP A 265 11.37 -24.31 -0.91
C ASP A 265 10.49 -24.72 0.28
N PRO A 266 9.89 -23.76 1.01
CA PRO A 266 9.18 -24.03 2.26
C PRO A 266 7.96 -24.95 2.06
N ASP A 267 7.19 -24.78 0.98
CA ASP A 267 6.01 -25.59 0.68
C ASP A 267 6.36 -27.08 0.50
N SER A 268 7.51 -27.35 -0.14
CA SER A 268 8.03 -28.71 -0.27
C SER A 268 8.43 -29.28 1.09
N ILE A 269 8.97 -28.48 2.00
CA ILE A 269 9.44 -28.91 3.32
C ILE A 269 8.27 -29.16 4.27
N GLU A 270 7.27 -28.29 4.26
CA GLU A 270 6.07 -28.40 5.09
C GLU A 270 5.23 -29.63 4.72
N SER A 271 5.17 -29.96 3.42
CA SER A 271 4.50 -31.17 2.92
C SER A 271 5.33 -32.46 3.03
N ALA A 272 6.54 -32.40 3.58
CA ALA A 272 7.43 -33.55 3.64
C ALA A 272 7.11 -34.48 4.83
N ASN A 273 6.77 -35.73 4.52
CA ASN A 273 6.56 -36.80 5.50
C ASN A 273 7.37 -38.05 5.08
N PHE A 274 8.68 -38.05 5.39
CA PHE A 274 9.64 -39.07 4.98
C PHE A 274 9.46 -40.40 5.73
N ASN A 275 8.49 -41.22 5.31
CA ASN A 275 8.18 -42.50 5.95
C ASN A 275 7.97 -42.38 7.48
N GLY A 276 7.32 -41.28 7.91
CA GLY A 276 7.05 -40.99 9.31
C GLY A 276 8.20 -40.30 10.06
N PHE A 277 9.32 -39.93 9.43
CA PHE A 277 10.40 -39.17 10.10
C PHE A 277 10.02 -37.73 10.45
N CYS A 278 9.11 -37.13 9.69
CA CYS A 278 8.45 -35.87 10.00
C CYS A 278 6.96 -36.17 10.21
N GLY A 279 6.35 -35.63 11.26
CA GLY A 279 4.91 -35.76 11.49
C GLY A 279 4.09 -35.12 10.37
N ASP A 280 2.81 -35.50 10.28
CA ASP A 280 1.87 -34.82 9.38
C ASP A 280 1.73 -33.35 9.81
N ALA A 281 1.74 -32.42 8.85
CA ALA A 281 1.38 -31.03 9.10
C ALA A 281 0.00 -31.01 9.77
N SER A 282 -0.06 -30.64 11.06
CA SER A 282 -1.29 -30.77 11.83
C SER A 282 -2.36 -29.87 11.21
N THR A 283 -3.48 -30.45 10.76
CA THR A 283 -4.64 -29.64 10.38
C THR A 283 -5.11 -28.88 11.61
N LEU A 284 -5.08 -27.55 11.57
CA LEU A 284 -5.56 -26.71 12.66
C LEU A 284 -7.06 -26.97 12.89
N SER A 285 -7.43 -27.26 14.13
CA SER A 285 -8.83 -27.43 14.52
C SER A 285 -9.54 -26.08 14.40
N ALA A 286 -10.76 -26.07 13.87
CA ALA A 286 -11.56 -24.84 13.83
C ALA A 286 -12.03 -24.46 15.26
N PRO A 287 -11.99 -23.18 15.63
CA PRO A 287 -12.56 -22.75 16.91
C PRO A 287 -14.09 -22.88 16.88
N ARG A 288 -14.65 -23.11 18.06
CA ARG A 288 -16.07 -23.03 18.34
C ARG A 288 -16.55 -21.58 18.50
N LEU A 289 -15.68 -20.70 18.98
CA LEU A 289 -15.90 -19.27 19.17
C LEU A 289 -14.61 -18.52 18.85
N GLU A 290 -14.71 -17.40 18.14
CA GLU A 290 -13.59 -16.52 17.83
C GLU A 290 -14.01 -15.05 18.00
N TYR A 291 -13.57 -14.42 19.09
CA TYR A 291 -13.65 -12.97 19.27
C TYR A 291 -12.30 -12.33 18.93
N ARG A 292 -12.31 -11.56 17.86
CA ARG A 292 -11.14 -10.78 17.42
C ARG A 292 -10.99 -9.47 18.17
N PHE A 293 -12.11 -8.87 18.60
CA PHE A 293 -12.16 -7.52 19.17
C PHE A 293 -11.72 -6.41 18.20
N ASP A 294 -11.81 -6.73 16.91
CA ASP A 294 -11.50 -5.88 15.76
C ASP A 294 -12.56 -4.80 15.50
N GLU A 295 -13.71 -4.84 16.19
CA GLU A 295 -14.84 -3.97 15.90
C GLU A 295 -14.50 -2.48 16.02
N CYS A 296 -15.16 -1.67 15.20
CA CYS A 296 -14.94 -0.23 15.20
C CYS A 296 -15.47 0.46 16.46
N ARG A 297 -16.54 -0.08 17.03
CA ARG A 297 -17.18 0.42 18.24
C ARG A 297 -17.98 -0.68 18.89
N TYR A 298 -18.01 -0.66 20.21
CA TYR A 298 -19.03 -1.34 20.98
C TYR A 298 -20.20 -0.39 21.21
N THR A 299 -21.42 -0.91 21.12
CA THR A 299 -22.63 -0.08 21.21
C THR A 299 -23.38 -0.31 22.51
N GLY A 300 -22.96 -1.29 23.31
CA GLY A 300 -23.69 -1.80 24.47
C GLY A 300 -24.99 -2.51 24.10
N ASN A 301 -25.25 -2.72 22.80
CA ASN A 301 -26.41 -3.44 22.30
C ASN A 301 -26.11 -4.93 22.18
N ASN A 302 -27.17 -5.74 22.10
CA ASN A 302 -27.04 -7.18 21.99
C ASN A 302 -26.33 -7.59 20.68
N GLY A 303 -25.24 -8.33 20.77
CA GLY A 303 -24.45 -8.89 19.68
C GLY A 303 -23.39 -7.95 19.12
N ASP A 304 -22.94 -6.97 19.88
CA ASP A 304 -21.97 -5.97 19.44
C ASP A 304 -20.50 -6.42 19.55
N VAL A 305 -20.24 -7.54 20.22
CA VAL A 305 -18.98 -8.29 20.11
C VAL A 305 -19.22 -9.45 19.16
N ILE A 306 -18.53 -9.44 18.02
CA ILE A 306 -18.80 -10.36 16.92
C ILE A 306 -17.97 -11.63 17.09
N ASP A 307 -18.68 -12.76 17.16
CA ASP A 307 -18.07 -14.07 16.93
C ASP A 307 -17.88 -14.25 15.43
N GLN A 308 -16.64 -14.44 15.00
CA GLN A 308 -16.27 -14.53 13.58
C GLN A 308 -16.69 -15.87 12.96
N ILE A 309 -16.96 -16.86 13.81
CA ILE A 309 -17.59 -18.13 13.41
C ILE A 309 -19.12 -17.96 13.32
N GLY A 310 -19.67 -16.87 13.86
CA GLY A 310 -21.05 -16.43 13.70
C GLY A 310 -22.09 -17.13 14.57
N SER A 311 -21.66 -17.89 15.59
CA SER A 311 -22.55 -18.72 16.41
C SER A 311 -22.84 -18.11 17.79
N PHE A 312 -21.94 -17.28 18.31
CA PHE A 312 -21.97 -16.85 19.71
C PHE A 312 -21.59 -15.37 19.91
N ASN A 313 -22.18 -14.42 19.18
CA ASN A 313 -21.91 -12.99 19.42
C ASN A 313 -22.16 -12.59 20.88
N GLY A 314 -21.21 -11.86 21.45
CA GLY A 314 -21.25 -11.35 22.82
C GLY A 314 -21.83 -9.94 22.93
N ASN A 315 -21.94 -9.47 24.18
CA ASN A 315 -22.45 -8.14 24.50
C ASN A 315 -21.44 -7.39 25.38
N SER A 316 -21.00 -6.22 24.94
CA SER A 316 -20.20 -5.33 25.77
C SER A 316 -21.02 -4.68 26.88
N ASN A 317 -20.38 -4.40 28.02
CA ASN A 317 -20.88 -3.54 29.07
C ASN A 317 -19.77 -2.60 29.53
N GLY A 318 -20.10 -1.31 29.72
CA GLY A 318 -19.18 -0.31 30.26
C GLY A 318 -17.98 0.08 29.36
N ILE A 319 -17.71 -0.67 28.30
CA ILE A 319 -16.51 -0.50 27.48
C ILE A 319 -16.74 0.60 26.41
N PRO A 320 -15.91 1.66 26.38
CA PRO A 320 -16.12 2.80 25.47
C PRO A 320 -15.96 2.44 23.99
N THR A 321 -14.85 1.77 23.60
CA THR A 321 -14.52 1.29 22.24
C THR A 321 -13.28 0.40 22.25
N PRO A 322 -13.07 -0.49 21.25
CA PRO A 322 -11.79 -1.14 21.00
C PRO A 322 -10.63 -0.16 20.75
N VAL A 323 -9.40 -0.59 21.03
CA VAL A 323 -8.19 0.24 20.95
C VAL A 323 -7.15 -0.35 19.98
N ASN A 324 -6.31 0.49 19.38
CA ASN A 324 -5.36 0.06 18.33
C ASN A 324 -4.06 -0.57 18.89
N ASP A 325 -3.85 -0.59 20.21
CA ASP A 325 -2.75 -1.35 20.82
C ASP A 325 -3.20 -2.80 20.93
N ALA A 326 -2.77 -3.64 19.99
CA ALA A 326 -3.28 -4.99 19.75
C ALA A 326 -2.19 -5.87 19.10
N ILE A 327 -2.41 -7.18 19.06
CA ILE A 327 -1.59 -8.10 18.24
C ILE A 327 -2.00 -8.00 16.78
N ILE A 328 -3.30 -7.99 16.50
CA ILE A 328 -3.85 -7.84 15.16
C ILE A 328 -4.94 -6.77 15.20
N ASN A 329 -4.90 -5.79 14.30
CA ASN A 329 -5.94 -4.76 14.13
C ASN A 329 -6.31 -3.98 15.42
N LYS A 330 -7.24 -4.46 16.27
CA LYS A 330 -7.69 -3.81 17.51
C LYS A 330 -7.85 -4.81 18.66
N SER A 331 -7.87 -4.31 19.89
CA SER A 331 -8.06 -5.11 21.10
C SER A 331 -9.19 -4.61 22.00
N LEU A 332 -9.70 -5.49 22.85
CA LEU A 332 -10.62 -5.18 23.93
C LEU A 332 -9.85 -4.51 25.07
N ASP A 333 -10.26 -3.29 25.44
CA ASP A 333 -9.67 -2.55 26.56
C ASP A 333 -10.52 -2.70 27.83
N LEU A 334 -9.97 -3.40 28.83
CA LEU A 334 -10.49 -3.55 30.18
C LEU A 334 -9.52 -2.91 31.21
N SER A 335 -8.70 -1.94 30.81
CA SER A 335 -7.62 -1.40 31.65
C SER A 335 -8.11 -0.57 32.85
N ALA A 336 -9.41 -0.30 32.95
CA ALA A 336 -9.97 0.47 34.05
C ALA A 336 -10.23 -0.40 35.29
N ASP A 337 -9.76 0.07 36.45
CA ASP A 337 -10.07 -0.52 37.76
C ASP A 337 -11.55 -0.27 38.14
N ASN A 338 -12.44 -1.09 37.60
CA ASN A 338 -13.88 -0.97 37.79
C ASN A 338 -14.64 -2.31 37.74
N THR A 339 -15.94 -2.22 37.98
CA THR A 339 -16.90 -3.35 37.92
C THR A 339 -17.91 -3.17 36.78
N SER A 340 -17.69 -2.20 35.89
CA SER A 340 -18.62 -1.90 34.80
C SER A 340 -18.19 -2.55 33.48
N ASP A 341 -16.90 -2.82 33.32
CA ASP A 341 -16.31 -3.20 32.05
C ASP A 341 -16.18 -4.72 31.98
N TRP A 342 -16.92 -5.34 31.07
CA TRP A 342 -16.96 -6.79 30.85
C TRP A 342 -17.73 -7.14 29.58
N ILE A 343 -17.55 -8.38 29.10
CA ILE A 343 -18.34 -8.95 28.00
C ILE A 343 -19.25 -10.05 28.52
N ALA A 344 -20.53 -10.02 28.18
CA ALA A 344 -21.44 -11.16 28.33
C ALA A 344 -21.26 -12.12 27.15
N VAL A 345 -21.08 -13.41 27.44
CA VAL A 345 -20.87 -14.44 26.42
C VAL A 345 -22.08 -15.39 26.38
N PRO A 346 -22.61 -15.76 25.19
CA PRO A 346 -23.70 -16.72 25.11
C PRO A 346 -23.32 -18.09 25.69
N ARG A 347 -24.17 -18.65 26.56
CA ARG A 347 -23.92 -19.94 27.23
C ARG A 347 -23.45 -21.08 26.33
N GLY A 348 -23.89 -21.10 25.07
CA GLY A 348 -23.57 -22.16 24.10
C GLY A 348 -22.09 -22.19 23.71
N ALA A 349 -21.33 -21.14 24.03
CA ALA A 349 -19.90 -21.09 23.83
C ALA A 349 -19.17 -22.23 24.55
N VAL A 350 -19.58 -22.57 25.79
CA VAL A 350 -18.94 -23.63 26.60
C VAL A 350 -19.88 -24.76 27.04
N ASP A 351 -21.20 -24.53 27.04
CA ASP A 351 -22.15 -25.55 27.48
C ASP A 351 -22.05 -26.83 26.64
N GLY A 352 -21.84 -27.97 27.32
CA GLY A 352 -21.68 -29.28 26.72
C GLY A 352 -20.27 -29.63 26.22
N LEU A 353 -19.29 -28.72 26.36
CA LEU A 353 -17.89 -29.05 26.11
C LEU A 353 -17.42 -30.14 27.07
N ASN A 354 -16.62 -31.09 26.58
CA ASN A 354 -15.89 -32.04 27.43
C ASN A 354 -14.42 -31.68 27.37
N ASN A 355 -13.73 -32.10 26.32
CA ASN A 355 -12.35 -31.69 26.06
C ASN A 355 -12.37 -30.38 25.28
N PHE A 356 -11.54 -29.42 25.68
CA PHE A 356 -11.54 -28.09 25.09
C PHE A 356 -10.17 -27.43 25.21
N SER A 357 -10.00 -26.34 24.47
CA SER A 357 -8.86 -25.43 24.66
C SER A 357 -9.35 -23.98 24.64
N VAL A 358 -8.77 -23.13 25.48
CA VAL A 358 -9.02 -21.69 25.50
C VAL A 358 -7.72 -20.99 25.12
N SER A 359 -7.78 -20.08 24.16
CA SER A 359 -6.64 -19.32 23.65
C SER A 359 -6.94 -17.82 23.69
N VAL A 360 -6.02 -17.01 24.19
CA VAL A 360 -6.19 -15.56 24.28
C VAL A 360 -4.83 -14.87 24.26
N TRP A 361 -4.74 -13.73 23.56
CA TRP A 361 -3.66 -12.79 23.77
C TRP A 361 -4.04 -11.78 24.84
N PHE A 362 -3.15 -11.52 25.78
CA PHE A 362 -3.41 -10.54 26.83
C PHE A 362 -2.19 -9.68 27.12
N LYS A 363 -2.44 -8.47 27.64
CA LYS A 363 -1.41 -7.53 28.07
C LYS A 363 -1.84 -6.82 29.35
N THR A 364 -1.02 -6.90 30.39
CA THR A 364 -1.27 -6.20 31.65
C THR A 364 0.04 -5.87 32.38
N SER A 365 0.02 -4.77 33.14
CA SER A 365 1.08 -4.40 34.10
C SER A 365 0.64 -4.59 35.55
N VAL A 366 -0.61 -5.00 35.76
CA VAL A 366 -1.26 -5.10 37.06
C VAL A 366 -1.02 -6.48 37.63
N ASN A 367 -0.77 -6.54 38.94
CA ASN A 367 -0.54 -7.77 39.68
C ASN A 367 -1.56 -7.84 40.83
N LYS A 368 -2.50 -8.78 40.75
CA LYS A 368 -3.49 -9.04 41.80
C LYS A 368 -3.42 -10.50 42.26
N SER A 369 -4.03 -10.79 43.41
CA SER A 369 -4.27 -12.17 43.82
C SER A 369 -5.26 -12.91 42.91
N GLN A 370 -6.05 -12.16 42.12
CA GLN A 370 -6.97 -12.68 41.10
C GLN A 370 -7.23 -11.58 40.06
N GLN A 371 -7.05 -11.88 38.77
CA GLN A 371 -7.43 -11.03 37.63
C GLN A 371 -8.20 -11.86 36.62
N GLU A 372 -9.52 -11.71 36.64
CA GLU A 372 -10.45 -12.63 35.99
C GLU A 372 -10.48 -12.48 34.47
N ILE A 373 -10.01 -13.49 33.73
CA ILE A 373 -10.08 -13.49 32.27
C ILE A 373 -11.46 -13.99 31.82
N PHE A 374 -11.92 -15.13 32.34
CA PHE A 374 -13.14 -15.79 31.89
C PHE A 374 -13.79 -16.60 33.01
N HIS A 375 -15.08 -16.38 33.25
CA HIS A 375 -15.84 -17.14 34.24
C HIS A 375 -17.19 -17.60 33.67
N ALA A 376 -17.51 -18.88 33.87
CA ALA A 376 -18.76 -19.54 33.56
C ALA A 376 -19.34 -20.26 34.80
N LEU A 377 -20.55 -19.89 35.21
CA LEU A 377 -21.30 -20.50 36.32
C LEU A 377 -22.23 -21.63 35.86
N GLY A 378 -22.35 -22.67 36.68
CA GLY A 378 -23.21 -23.82 36.49
C GLY A 378 -24.66 -23.59 36.95
N LYS A 379 -25.19 -24.53 37.75
CA LYS A 379 -26.59 -24.53 38.22
C LYS A 379 -26.91 -23.45 39.25
N ASN A 380 -25.90 -22.87 39.87
CA ASN A 380 -26.02 -21.83 40.87
C ASN A 380 -24.70 -21.03 40.95
N THR A 381 -24.65 -20.00 41.79
CA THR A 381 -23.51 -19.07 41.92
C THR A 381 -22.39 -19.59 42.83
N SER A 382 -22.38 -20.89 43.10
CA SER A 382 -21.32 -21.58 43.85
C SER A 382 -20.94 -22.88 43.15
N ASP A 383 -21.25 -22.96 41.86
CA ASP A 383 -21.02 -24.08 40.95
C ASP A 383 -20.18 -23.47 39.83
N ASP A 384 -18.86 -23.45 40.01
CA ASP A 384 -17.93 -22.79 39.11
C ASP A 384 -17.58 -23.80 38.01
N GLU A 385 -18.25 -23.67 36.87
CA GLU A 385 -18.17 -24.65 35.79
C GLU A 385 -16.85 -24.50 35.03
N LEU A 386 -16.43 -23.26 34.77
CA LEU A 386 -15.12 -22.92 34.21
C LEU A 386 -14.69 -21.53 34.68
N GLU A 387 -13.58 -21.41 35.38
CA GLU A 387 -12.99 -20.15 35.86
C GLU A 387 -11.51 -20.09 35.42
N ILE A 388 -11.07 -18.94 34.88
CA ILE A 388 -9.70 -18.74 34.40
C ILE A 388 -9.24 -17.34 34.80
N PHE A 389 -8.17 -17.25 35.59
CA PHE A 389 -7.61 -15.97 35.99
C PHE A 389 -6.09 -15.98 36.17
N LEU A 390 -5.49 -14.79 36.05
CA LEU A 390 -4.09 -14.59 36.41
C LEU A 390 -3.98 -14.41 37.92
N LYS A 391 -3.08 -15.17 38.53
CA LYS A 391 -2.76 -15.12 39.96
C LYS A 391 -1.33 -14.64 40.15
N ASN A 392 -1.22 -13.52 40.84
CA ASN A 392 0.03 -12.82 41.05
C ASN A 392 0.74 -12.47 39.72
N LYS A 393 2.04 -12.78 39.60
CA LYS A 393 2.91 -12.40 38.47
C LYS A 393 3.09 -13.49 37.42
N LYS A 394 2.86 -14.75 37.77
CA LYS A 394 3.34 -15.90 36.98
C LYS A 394 2.39 -17.10 36.95
N THR A 395 1.35 -17.11 37.78
CA THR A 395 0.50 -18.29 37.94
C THR A 395 -0.81 -18.05 37.21
N VAL A 396 -1.31 -19.08 36.53
CA VAL A 396 -2.63 -19.11 35.93
C VAL A 396 -3.47 -20.10 36.73
N TYR A 397 -4.59 -19.63 37.27
CA TYR A 397 -5.55 -20.48 37.95
C TYR A 397 -6.60 -20.93 36.96
N ILE A 398 -6.92 -22.23 36.99
CA ILE A 398 -8.04 -22.80 36.25
C ILE A 398 -8.90 -23.61 37.21
N LYS A 399 -10.22 -23.43 37.15
CA LYS A 399 -11.19 -24.30 37.81
C LYS A 399 -12.12 -24.88 36.76
N VAL A 400 -12.36 -26.19 36.82
CA VAL A 400 -13.27 -26.91 35.94
C VAL A 400 -14.16 -27.79 36.80
N ARG A 401 -15.47 -27.53 36.77
CA ARG A 401 -16.48 -28.28 37.56
C ARG A 401 -16.15 -28.35 39.05
N ASP A 402 -15.93 -27.20 39.68
CA ASP A 402 -15.56 -27.02 41.11
C ASP A 402 -14.17 -27.51 41.55
N ASP A 403 -13.45 -28.26 40.72
CA ASP A 403 -12.07 -28.69 40.99
C ASP A 403 -11.07 -27.75 40.31
N SER A 404 -9.97 -27.40 40.98
CA SER A 404 -9.09 -26.32 40.55
C SER A 404 -7.62 -26.64 40.62
N GLU A 405 -6.86 -26.04 39.70
CA GLU A 405 -5.41 -26.20 39.60
C GLU A 405 -4.69 -24.85 39.38
N GLU A 406 -3.42 -24.77 39.81
CA GLU A 406 -2.54 -23.61 39.65
C GLU A 406 -1.34 -23.96 38.76
N LEU A 407 -1.34 -23.44 37.54
CA LEU A 407 -0.29 -23.71 36.54
C LEU A 407 0.71 -22.55 36.50
N ASP A 408 2.00 -22.84 36.63
CA ASP A 408 3.05 -21.83 36.69
C ASP A 408 3.69 -21.53 35.33
N SER A 409 3.92 -20.25 35.04
CA SER A 409 4.70 -19.78 33.88
C SER A 409 6.17 -19.55 34.24
N ASP A 410 7.10 -19.94 33.36
CA ASP A 410 8.52 -19.64 33.53
C ASP A 410 8.81 -18.12 33.45
N ILE A 411 7.97 -17.38 32.73
CA ILE A 411 8.08 -15.92 32.53
C ILE A 411 7.09 -15.13 33.39
N GLU A 412 7.38 -13.83 33.60
CA GLU A 412 6.44 -12.90 34.24
C GLU A 412 5.35 -12.49 33.25
N LEU A 413 4.10 -12.71 33.62
CA LEU A 413 2.90 -12.47 32.81
C LEU A 413 2.36 -11.03 32.94
N THR A 414 2.81 -10.30 33.96
CA THR A 414 2.35 -8.94 34.29
C THR A 414 3.40 -7.88 33.91
N ASP A 415 4.16 -8.12 32.84
CA ASP A 415 5.32 -7.30 32.45
C ASP A 415 4.98 -6.18 31.45
N ASN A 416 3.68 -5.96 31.19
CA ASN A 416 3.12 -5.02 30.22
C ASN A 416 3.46 -5.34 28.75
N ARG A 417 3.75 -6.60 28.43
CA ARG A 417 3.86 -7.10 27.06
C ARG A 417 2.68 -8.00 26.71
N TRP A 418 2.44 -8.14 25.42
CA TRP A 418 1.49 -9.13 24.92
C TRP A 418 2.05 -10.54 25.09
N HIS A 419 1.23 -11.42 25.67
CA HIS A 419 1.48 -12.84 25.80
C HIS A 419 0.32 -13.66 25.24
N HIS A 420 0.64 -14.75 24.57
CA HIS A 420 -0.35 -15.73 24.09
C HIS A 420 -0.52 -16.81 25.15
N LEU A 421 -1.67 -16.83 25.82
CA LEU A 421 -2.02 -17.85 26.80
C LEU A 421 -2.92 -18.89 26.16
N VAL A 422 -2.54 -20.17 26.27
CA VAL A 422 -3.41 -21.28 25.91
C VAL A 422 -3.51 -22.27 27.06
N LEU A 423 -4.74 -22.61 27.42
CA LEU A 423 -5.07 -23.70 28.33
C LEU A 423 -5.73 -24.82 27.55
N THR A 424 -5.25 -26.05 27.71
CA THR A 424 -5.90 -27.24 27.14
C THR A 424 -6.44 -28.12 28.25
N ARG A 425 -7.63 -28.69 28.06
CA ARG A 425 -8.22 -29.68 28.96
C ARG A 425 -8.58 -30.94 28.19
N ALA A 426 -8.14 -32.10 28.68
CA ALA A 426 -8.65 -33.40 28.26
C ALA A 426 -8.89 -34.32 29.45
N ASP A 427 -10.15 -34.73 29.62
CA ASP A 427 -10.59 -35.46 30.81
C ASP A 427 -10.18 -34.72 32.10
N GLU A 428 -9.26 -35.23 32.91
CA GLU A 428 -8.78 -34.53 34.13
C GLU A 428 -7.45 -33.78 33.90
N ASP A 429 -6.83 -33.91 32.71
CA ASP A 429 -5.54 -33.30 32.38
C ASP A 429 -5.71 -31.85 31.97
N VAL A 430 -4.89 -30.96 32.53
CA VAL A 430 -4.77 -29.55 32.13
C VAL A 430 -3.33 -29.15 31.84
N CYS A 431 -3.12 -28.35 30.80
CA CYS A 431 -1.81 -27.83 30.44
C CYS A 431 -1.87 -26.34 30.12
N LEU A 432 -0.85 -25.61 30.55
CA LEU A 432 -0.58 -24.22 30.25
C LEU A 432 0.49 -24.08 29.17
N PHE A 433 0.22 -23.23 28.19
CA PHE A 433 1.17 -22.78 27.20
C PHE A 433 1.21 -21.26 27.21
N ILE A 434 2.42 -20.70 27.13
CA ILE A 434 2.67 -19.28 27.00
C ILE A 434 3.56 -19.05 25.77
N ASP A 435 3.16 -18.14 24.91
CA ASP A 435 3.88 -17.73 23.69
C ASP A 435 4.23 -18.93 22.78
N GLY A 436 3.27 -19.85 22.62
CA GLY A 436 3.41 -21.06 21.81
C GLY A 436 4.25 -22.18 22.45
N VAL A 437 4.67 -22.03 23.71
CA VAL A 437 5.53 -22.99 24.42
C VAL A 437 4.82 -23.54 25.66
N LYS A 438 4.77 -24.86 25.80
CA LYS A 438 4.26 -25.55 27.00
C LYS A 438 5.07 -25.15 28.23
N GLN A 439 4.40 -24.65 29.25
CA GLN A 439 5.02 -24.22 30.51
C GLN A 439 4.82 -25.28 31.61
N ASP A 440 3.57 -25.70 31.80
CA ASP A 440 3.17 -26.56 32.90
C ASP A 440 2.02 -27.48 32.49
N CYS A 441 1.93 -28.64 33.12
CA CYS A 441 0.85 -29.60 32.93
C CYS A 441 0.64 -30.38 34.21
N ASP A 442 -0.63 -30.61 34.56
CA ASP A 442 -0.99 -31.58 35.58
C ASP A 442 -2.02 -32.58 35.05
N ASP A 443 -1.88 -33.83 35.51
CA ASP A 443 -2.72 -34.96 35.15
C ASP A 443 -3.54 -35.33 36.40
N ASP A 444 -4.87 -35.45 36.28
CA ASP A 444 -5.83 -35.83 37.35
C ASP A 444 -6.27 -34.73 38.37
N ASP A 445 -6.15 -33.43 38.05
CA ASP A 445 -6.41 -32.34 39.04
C ASP A 445 -7.60 -31.41 38.79
N VAL A 446 -8.29 -31.53 37.65
CA VAL A 446 -9.56 -30.81 37.40
C VAL A 446 -10.73 -31.75 37.08
N GLY A 447 -11.95 -31.26 37.19
CA GLY A 447 -13.14 -32.09 37.02
C GLY A 447 -13.30 -32.67 35.60
N ASP A 448 -13.54 -33.98 35.52
CA ASP A 448 -13.79 -34.73 34.27
C ASP A 448 -15.16 -34.43 33.64
N GLY A 449 -15.54 -35.02 32.51
CA GLY A 449 -16.91 -34.91 31.96
C GLY A 449 -17.34 -33.55 31.38
N GLN A 450 -18.61 -33.46 30.98
CA GLN A 450 -19.17 -32.32 30.22
C GLN A 450 -19.53 -31.12 31.11
N LEU A 451 -19.20 -29.91 30.62
CA LEU A 451 -19.61 -28.65 31.23
C LEU A 451 -21.13 -28.43 31.12
N SER A 452 -21.74 -27.91 32.18
CA SER A 452 -23.19 -27.66 32.29
C SER A 452 -23.48 -26.22 32.73
N VAL A 453 -23.72 -25.32 31.77
CA VAL A 453 -24.00 -23.89 32.01
C VAL A 453 -25.48 -23.58 31.69
N PRO A 454 -26.45 -23.83 32.59
CA PRO A 454 -27.88 -23.80 32.29
C PRO A 454 -28.50 -22.40 32.07
N PHE A 455 -27.82 -21.30 32.41
CA PHE A 455 -28.40 -19.96 32.35
C PHE A 455 -27.75 -19.08 31.29
N ALA A 456 -28.52 -18.16 30.71
CA ALA A 456 -28.06 -17.35 29.58
C ALA A 456 -27.05 -16.26 29.95
N ASN A 457 -27.07 -15.79 31.20
CA ASN A 457 -26.22 -14.73 31.76
C ASN A 457 -25.14 -15.28 32.70
N ALA A 458 -24.71 -16.53 32.48
CA ALA A 458 -23.79 -17.23 33.35
C ALA A 458 -22.32 -17.16 32.91
N ILE A 459 -22.02 -16.48 31.80
CA ILE A 459 -20.65 -16.40 31.28
C ILE A 459 -20.25 -14.96 31.04
N VAL A 460 -19.07 -14.59 31.53
CA VAL A 460 -18.44 -13.31 31.25
C VAL A 460 -16.94 -13.41 31.02
N ILE A 461 -16.42 -12.37 30.35
CA ILE A 461 -15.00 -12.07 30.22
C ILE A 461 -14.71 -10.80 31.03
N GLY A 462 -13.63 -10.82 31.83
CA GLY A 462 -13.09 -9.65 32.53
C GLY A 462 -13.52 -9.45 33.99
N GLN A 463 -14.49 -10.23 34.49
CA GLN A 463 -15.04 -10.11 35.85
C GLN A 463 -15.34 -11.47 36.46
N GLU A 464 -15.08 -11.60 37.75
CA GLU A 464 -15.51 -12.75 38.56
C GLU A 464 -16.96 -12.51 39.02
N GLN A 465 -17.78 -13.57 39.04
CA GLN A 465 -19.23 -13.49 39.22
C GLN A 465 -19.70 -14.24 40.45
N ASP A 466 -19.88 -13.53 41.56
CA ASP A 466 -20.61 -14.05 42.72
C ASP A 466 -22.15 -14.13 42.49
N SER A 467 -22.64 -13.52 41.41
CA SER A 467 -23.99 -13.73 40.88
C SER A 467 -24.05 -13.66 39.36
N PHE A 468 -25.06 -14.30 38.76
CA PHE A 468 -25.22 -14.33 37.31
C PHE A 468 -25.29 -12.92 36.70
N GLY A 469 -24.19 -12.47 36.08
CA GLY A 469 -24.08 -11.11 35.55
C GLY A 469 -23.91 -10.00 36.60
N GLY A 470 -23.45 -10.31 37.82
CA GLY A 470 -23.35 -9.32 38.90
C GLY A 470 -22.46 -9.72 40.08
N ASP A 471 -22.56 -8.91 41.15
CA ASP A 471 -21.73 -8.96 42.36
C ASP A 471 -20.21 -8.86 42.11
N PHE A 472 -19.85 -8.17 41.03
CA PHE A 472 -18.46 -7.95 40.62
C PHE A 472 -17.65 -7.14 41.64
N SER A 473 -16.35 -7.44 41.70
CA SER A 473 -15.40 -6.75 42.56
C SER A 473 -14.18 -6.24 41.79
N LYS A 474 -13.80 -5.00 42.09
CA LYS A 474 -12.54 -4.38 41.64
C LYS A 474 -11.29 -5.17 42.06
N SER A 475 -11.37 -5.94 43.14
CA SER A 475 -10.23 -6.75 43.56
C SER A 475 -9.96 -7.95 42.65
N GLN A 476 -10.92 -8.31 41.79
CA GLN A 476 -10.89 -9.51 40.95
C GLN A 476 -11.01 -9.20 39.45
N ASN A 477 -11.45 -8.01 39.03
CA ASN A 477 -11.54 -7.67 37.62
C ASN A 477 -10.18 -7.75 36.92
N PHE A 478 -10.20 -8.15 35.65
CA PHE A 478 -9.03 -7.99 34.80
C PHE A 478 -8.77 -6.50 34.54
N GLU A 479 -7.52 -6.07 34.71
CA GLU A 479 -7.06 -4.73 34.36
C GLU A 479 -6.00 -4.84 33.27
N GLY A 480 -6.41 -4.72 32.02
CA GLY A 480 -5.51 -4.80 30.88
C GLY A 480 -6.26 -4.91 29.56
N GLN A 481 -5.57 -5.43 28.55
CA GLN A 481 -6.13 -5.61 27.20
C GLN A 481 -6.17 -7.09 26.84
N LEU A 482 -7.23 -7.48 26.12
CA LEU A 482 -7.41 -8.82 25.55
C LEU A 482 -7.54 -8.72 24.04
N ASP A 483 -6.97 -9.70 23.34
CA ASP A 483 -7.02 -9.81 21.89
C ASP A 483 -7.18 -11.29 21.49
N GLU A 484 -7.77 -11.56 20.33
CA GLU A 484 -7.76 -12.88 19.69
C GLU A 484 -8.28 -14.04 20.58
N PHE A 485 -9.38 -13.83 21.32
CA PHE A 485 -9.96 -14.82 22.25
C PHE A 485 -10.72 -15.94 21.51
N LYS A 486 -10.33 -17.19 21.76
CA LYS A 486 -10.85 -18.39 21.08
C LYS A 486 -11.15 -19.52 22.04
N ILE A 487 -12.20 -20.28 21.73
CA ILE A 487 -12.53 -21.55 22.39
C ILE A 487 -12.58 -22.64 21.33
N PHE A 488 -11.92 -23.77 21.58
CA PHE A 488 -11.93 -24.96 20.75
C PHE A 488 -12.65 -26.09 21.49
N ASP A 489 -13.46 -26.89 20.78
CA ASP A 489 -14.17 -28.05 21.35
C ASP A 489 -13.34 -29.34 21.36
N VAL A 490 -12.01 -29.18 21.32
CA VAL A 490 -11.02 -30.25 21.36
C VAL A 490 -9.80 -29.81 22.17
N LYS A 491 -9.03 -30.78 22.68
CA LYS A 491 -7.65 -30.57 23.17
C LYS A 491 -6.77 -30.27 21.95
N LEU A 492 -6.25 -29.05 21.86
CA LEU A 492 -5.26 -28.71 20.84
C LEU A 492 -3.94 -29.42 21.15
N THR A 493 -3.19 -29.78 20.12
CA THR A 493 -1.83 -30.31 20.27
C THR A 493 -0.81 -29.18 20.42
N ASP A 494 0.34 -29.48 21.02
CA ASP A 494 1.47 -28.55 21.14
C ASP A 494 1.82 -27.88 19.80
N THR A 495 1.77 -28.65 18.70
CA THR A 495 2.02 -28.16 17.33
C THR A 495 0.97 -27.16 16.89
N GLN A 496 -0.32 -27.49 17.07
CA GLN A 496 -1.41 -26.59 16.69
C GLN A 496 -1.31 -25.26 17.45
N ILE A 497 -0.97 -25.32 18.74
CA ILE A 497 -0.79 -24.12 19.58
C ILE A 497 0.38 -23.27 19.09
N SER A 498 1.52 -23.90 18.79
CA SER A 498 2.69 -23.20 18.25
C SER A 498 2.38 -22.56 16.88
N SER A 499 1.67 -23.26 16.00
CA SER A 499 1.24 -22.71 14.70
C SER A 499 0.31 -21.50 14.86
N ILE A 500 -0.70 -21.58 15.72
CA ILE A 500 -1.62 -20.45 16.01
C ILE A 500 -0.82 -19.23 16.48
N TYR A 501 0.07 -19.42 17.46
CA TYR A 501 0.94 -18.34 17.96
C TYR A 501 1.75 -17.68 16.84
N GLN A 502 2.41 -18.45 15.98
CA GLN A 502 3.23 -17.91 14.90
C GLN A 502 2.41 -17.19 13.84
N HIS A 503 1.23 -17.71 13.49
CA HIS A 503 0.36 -17.06 12.51
C HIS A 503 -0.14 -15.71 13.01
N GLU A 504 -0.61 -15.65 14.26
CA GLU A 504 -1.15 -14.42 14.85
C GLU A 504 -0.05 -13.39 15.11
N LEU A 505 1.13 -13.84 15.57
CA LEU A 505 2.31 -12.98 15.72
C LEU A 505 2.77 -12.38 14.38
N ALA A 506 2.53 -13.09 13.27
CA ALA A 506 2.78 -12.60 11.91
C ALA A 506 1.67 -11.69 11.36
N GLY A 507 0.61 -11.42 12.14
CA GLY A 507 -0.54 -10.60 11.73
C GLY A 507 -1.55 -11.34 10.83
N ASN A 508 -1.56 -12.67 10.84
CA ASN A 508 -2.51 -13.52 10.11
C ASN A 508 -3.59 -14.07 11.04
N ASN A 509 -4.67 -14.62 10.48
CA ASN A 509 -5.64 -15.40 11.26
C ASN A 509 -4.99 -16.65 11.85
N PHE A 510 -5.62 -17.27 12.86
CA PHE A 510 -5.11 -18.48 13.53
C PHE A 510 -4.75 -19.62 12.54
N ASP A 511 -5.47 -19.73 11.43
CA ASP A 511 -5.30 -20.73 10.38
C ASP A 511 -4.20 -20.41 9.35
N GLY A 512 -3.51 -19.27 9.51
CA GLY A 512 -2.45 -18.79 8.64
C GLY A 512 -2.94 -17.98 7.45
N SER A 513 -4.26 -17.83 7.26
CA SER A 513 -4.81 -16.98 6.21
C SER A 513 -4.60 -15.50 6.51
N THR A 514 -4.42 -14.68 5.47
CA THR A 514 -4.16 -13.24 5.63
C THR A 514 -5.33 -12.54 6.33
N ARG A 515 -5.03 -11.77 7.39
CA ARG A 515 -6.00 -10.88 8.02
C ARG A 515 -6.30 -9.70 7.09
N GLN A 516 -7.59 -9.41 6.87
CA GLN A 516 -7.98 -8.18 6.19
C GLN A 516 -7.80 -6.99 7.15
N PRO A 517 -7.25 -5.85 6.70
CA PRO A 517 -7.24 -4.64 7.50
C PRO A 517 -8.67 -4.24 7.85
N ASP A 518 -8.90 -3.89 9.11
CA ASP A 518 -10.20 -3.44 9.56
C ASP A 518 -10.49 -2.03 9.05
N PHE A 519 -11.38 -1.95 8.06
CA PHE A 519 -11.88 -0.68 7.54
C PHE A 519 -13.11 -0.27 8.33
N CYS A 520 -12.87 0.47 9.41
CA CYS A 520 -13.93 1.27 10.01
C CYS A 520 -14.33 2.35 9.02
N SER A 521 -15.51 2.19 8.40
CA SER A 521 -16.13 3.28 7.64
C SER A 521 -16.26 4.46 8.59
N ALA A 522 -15.61 5.57 8.26
CA ALA A 522 -15.75 6.80 9.00
C ALA A 522 -17.24 7.15 9.15
N PRO A 523 -17.66 7.71 10.31
CA PRO A 523 -19.06 8.07 10.52
C PRO A 523 -19.55 9.01 9.42
N GLU A 524 -20.83 8.92 9.07
CA GLU A 524 -21.45 9.86 8.12
C GLU A 524 -21.49 11.27 8.75
N PRO A 525 -20.92 12.29 8.09
CA PRO A 525 -20.99 13.66 8.56
C PRO A 525 -22.41 14.21 8.40
N GLU A 526 -22.81 15.09 9.30
CA GLU A 526 -24.06 15.83 9.15
C GLU A 526 -23.95 16.87 8.02
N LEU A 527 -22.77 17.42 7.74
CA LEU A 527 -22.54 18.32 6.59
C LEU A 527 -21.19 18.04 5.94
N GLU A 528 -21.11 18.11 4.61
CA GLU A 528 -19.91 17.79 3.82
C GLU A 528 -19.66 18.85 2.74
N TYR A 529 -18.67 19.73 2.95
CA TYR A 529 -18.23 20.73 1.97
C TYR A 529 -16.90 20.35 1.38
N ARG A 530 -16.97 19.85 0.15
CA ARG A 530 -15.84 19.38 -0.65
C ARG A 530 -15.03 20.50 -1.29
N PHE A 531 -15.67 21.63 -1.58
CA PHE A 531 -15.09 22.75 -2.33
C PHE A 531 -14.56 22.40 -3.74
N ASP A 532 -15.18 21.37 -4.33
CA ASP A 532 -14.84 20.77 -5.63
C ASP A 532 -15.43 21.52 -6.83
N GLU A 533 -16.23 22.56 -6.61
CA GLU A 533 -16.90 23.28 -7.69
C GLU A 533 -15.88 24.05 -8.55
N ALA A 534 -16.18 24.26 -9.84
CA ALA A 534 -15.21 24.90 -10.75
C ALA A 534 -14.91 26.38 -10.40
N SER A 535 -15.88 27.07 -9.79
CA SER A 535 -15.73 28.45 -9.31
C SER A 535 -16.94 28.85 -8.48
N TRP A 536 -16.72 29.69 -7.48
CA TRP A 536 -17.79 30.48 -6.84
C TRP A 536 -17.79 31.91 -7.37
N SER A 537 -18.97 32.51 -7.42
CA SER A 537 -19.30 33.75 -8.11
C SER A 537 -20.10 34.75 -7.25
N GLY A 538 -20.36 34.42 -5.99
CA GLY A 538 -21.18 35.18 -5.06
C GLY A 538 -22.68 34.90 -5.20
N ASN A 539 -23.07 33.75 -5.75
CA ASN A 539 -24.46 33.34 -5.82
C ASN A 539 -24.86 32.53 -4.57
N SER A 540 -26.15 32.59 -4.20
CA SER A 540 -26.65 31.78 -3.07
C SER A 540 -26.74 30.30 -3.48
N GLY A 541 -26.21 29.41 -2.63
CA GLY A 541 -26.28 27.96 -2.82
C GLY A 541 -25.25 27.38 -3.79
N GLU A 542 -24.15 28.09 -4.04
CA GLU A 542 -23.10 27.68 -4.99
C GLU A 542 -21.94 26.88 -4.36
N VAL A 543 -21.88 26.82 -3.03
CA VAL A 543 -20.94 25.95 -2.30
C VAL A 543 -21.75 24.72 -1.87
N ASP A 544 -21.49 23.56 -2.48
CA ASP A 544 -22.36 22.40 -2.30
C ASP A 544 -22.11 21.69 -0.97
N ASP A 545 -23.19 21.43 -0.24
CA ASP A 545 -23.22 20.45 0.86
C ASP A 545 -23.57 19.08 0.27
N ASN A 546 -22.63 18.16 0.29
CA ASN A 546 -22.73 16.83 -0.30
C ASN A 546 -23.36 15.82 0.66
N SER A 547 -23.75 16.25 1.86
CA SER A 547 -24.51 15.44 2.81
C SER A 547 -25.99 15.32 2.44
N ARG A 548 -26.73 14.51 3.21
CA ARG A 548 -28.18 14.38 3.10
C ARG A 548 -28.98 15.66 3.42
N HIS A 549 -28.36 16.71 3.95
CA HIS A 549 -29.06 17.93 4.39
C HIS A 549 -29.13 19.01 3.31
N GLU A 550 -28.26 18.97 2.30
CA GLU A 550 -28.20 19.92 1.18
C GLU A 550 -28.16 21.39 1.65
N LEU A 551 -27.43 21.67 2.73
CA LEU A 551 -27.32 23.00 3.34
C LEU A 551 -26.29 23.88 2.60
N ASN A 552 -26.45 24.03 1.28
CA ASN A 552 -25.49 24.71 0.42
C ASN A 552 -25.14 26.12 0.91
N GLY A 553 -23.85 26.45 0.84
CA GLY A 553 -23.28 27.72 1.25
C GLY A 553 -23.35 28.81 0.17
N HIS A 554 -23.04 30.03 0.59
CA HIS A 554 -22.95 31.22 -0.24
C HIS A 554 -21.58 31.88 -0.02
N ALA A 555 -20.75 31.94 -1.06
CA ALA A 555 -19.47 32.63 -1.00
C ALA A 555 -19.67 34.15 -0.87
N VAL A 556 -18.96 34.79 0.06
CA VAL A 556 -19.01 36.23 0.31
C VAL A 556 -17.59 36.80 0.21
N GLY A 557 -17.46 37.95 -0.45
CA GLY A 557 -16.16 38.55 -0.78
C GLY A 557 -15.78 38.23 -2.21
N ASP A 558 -14.49 38.01 -2.47
CA ASP A 558 -13.95 37.49 -3.71
C ASP A 558 -13.42 36.05 -3.59
N THR A 559 -13.64 35.39 -2.45
CA THR A 559 -13.41 33.95 -2.25
C THR A 559 -14.02 33.09 -3.36
N THR A 560 -13.24 32.09 -3.80
CA THR A 560 -13.61 31.16 -4.88
C THR A 560 -12.82 29.86 -4.74
N THR A 561 -12.96 28.93 -5.68
CA THR A 561 -12.20 27.66 -5.69
C THR A 561 -10.91 27.76 -6.52
N ILE A 562 -9.87 27.03 -6.16
CA ILE A 562 -8.64 26.83 -6.94
C ILE A 562 -8.42 25.34 -7.26
N THR A 563 -7.64 25.04 -8.31
CA THR A 563 -7.35 23.65 -8.72
C THR A 563 -6.33 22.92 -7.83
N ALA A 564 -5.70 23.62 -6.89
CA ALA A 564 -4.64 23.08 -6.04
C ALA A 564 -5.18 22.65 -4.67
N GLY A 565 -6.27 21.87 -4.67
CA GLY A 565 -6.83 21.27 -3.45
C GLY A 565 -5.94 20.17 -2.87
N GLN A 566 -6.25 19.74 -1.65
CA GLN A 566 -5.74 18.48 -1.13
C GLN A 566 -6.37 17.32 -1.92
N ILE A 567 -7.68 17.38 -2.12
CA ILE A 567 -8.44 16.50 -2.99
C ILE A 567 -9.14 17.36 -4.03
N CYS A 568 -8.86 17.13 -5.31
CA CYS A 568 -9.43 17.89 -6.41
C CYS A 568 -9.20 19.42 -6.30
N ARG A 569 -10.11 20.19 -5.69
CA ARG A 569 -10.06 21.66 -5.61
C ARG A 569 -10.17 22.12 -4.15
N ALA A 570 -9.92 23.40 -3.88
CA ALA A 570 -10.04 23.96 -2.54
C ALA A 570 -10.62 25.38 -2.59
N GLY A 571 -11.30 25.78 -1.52
CA GLY A 571 -11.70 27.17 -1.32
C GLY A 571 -10.51 28.04 -0.94
N THR A 572 -10.34 29.20 -1.55
CA THR A 572 -9.27 30.17 -1.24
C THR A 572 -9.83 31.43 -0.58
N PHE A 573 -9.13 31.92 0.44
CA PHE A 573 -9.52 33.05 1.27
C PHE A 573 -8.35 34.02 1.42
N ASP A 574 -8.58 35.31 1.18
CA ASP A 574 -7.53 36.34 1.14
C ASP A 574 -7.29 37.05 2.49
N GLY A 575 -8.06 36.70 3.53
CA GLY A 575 -8.02 37.33 4.85
C GLY A 575 -8.80 38.65 4.99
N THR A 576 -9.40 39.16 3.91
CA THR A 576 -10.04 40.48 3.83
C THR A 576 -11.50 40.40 3.38
N GLY A 577 -12.39 40.08 4.31
CA GLY A 577 -13.84 40.10 4.05
C GLY A 577 -14.39 38.82 3.42
N ASP A 578 -13.51 37.87 3.08
CA ASP A 578 -13.84 36.54 2.58
C ASP A 578 -14.40 35.60 3.66
N TYR A 579 -15.51 34.92 3.35
CA TYR A 579 -16.08 33.81 4.12
C TYR A 579 -17.18 33.12 3.31
N ILE A 580 -17.58 31.92 3.72
CA ILE A 580 -18.76 31.22 3.20
C ILE A 580 -19.87 31.32 4.23
N ASN A 581 -21.03 31.81 3.83
CA ASN A 581 -22.22 31.83 4.67
C ASN A 581 -23.03 30.54 4.50
N VAL A 582 -23.21 29.81 5.59
CA VAL A 582 -24.02 28.60 5.71
C VAL A 582 -25.05 28.81 6.82
N ASN A 583 -26.29 29.06 6.43
CA ASN A 583 -27.38 29.25 7.37
C ASN A 583 -27.58 28.01 8.24
N ARG A 584 -27.63 28.17 9.58
CA ARG A 584 -27.91 27.11 10.57
C ARG A 584 -26.81 26.07 10.80
N ILE A 585 -25.59 26.29 10.33
CA ILE A 585 -24.46 25.38 10.63
C ILE A 585 -24.24 25.21 12.14
N ASN A 586 -24.49 26.26 12.94
CA ASN A 586 -24.41 26.21 14.40
C ASN A 586 -25.31 25.16 15.04
N SER A 587 -26.43 24.77 14.41
CA SER A 587 -27.34 23.77 14.97
C SER A 587 -26.75 22.36 15.06
N TYR A 588 -25.60 22.12 14.39
CA TYR A 588 -24.83 20.87 14.48
C TYR A 588 -23.56 21.00 15.33
N LEU A 589 -23.22 22.22 15.77
CA LEU A 589 -21.96 22.54 16.47
C LEU A 589 -22.16 23.22 17.83
N SER A 590 -23.41 23.38 18.28
CA SER A 590 -23.75 24.03 19.57
C SER A 590 -23.53 23.15 20.79
N SER A 591 -23.65 21.82 20.64
CA SER A 591 -23.54 20.83 21.72
C SER A 591 -22.22 20.05 21.63
N SER A 592 -22.23 18.77 22.02
CA SER A 592 -21.13 17.86 21.70
C SER A 592 -21.04 17.67 20.20
N ALA A 593 -19.87 17.84 19.60
CA ALA A 593 -19.69 17.93 18.15
C ALA A 593 -18.22 17.74 17.73
N SER A 594 -18.00 17.55 16.43
CA SER A 594 -16.66 17.52 15.82
C SER A 594 -16.64 18.28 14.49
N LEU A 595 -15.50 18.89 14.19
CA LEU A 595 -15.24 19.61 12.94
C LEU A 595 -13.93 19.08 12.34
N SER A 596 -13.99 18.56 11.12
CA SER A 596 -12.83 18.05 10.35
C SER A 596 -12.64 18.89 9.11
N PHE A 597 -11.42 19.22 8.73
CA PHE A 597 -11.09 19.91 7.49
C PHE A 597 -9.61 19.77 7.15
N TRP A 598 -9.28 19.92 5.88
CA TRP A 598 -7.92 20.19 5.43
C TRP A 598 -7.68 21.70 5.38
N ILE A 599 -6.50 22.11 5.82
CA ILE A 599 -6.09 23.51 5.89
C ILE A 599 -4.67 23.69 5.36
N LYS A 600 -4.46 24.76 4.60
CA LYS A 600 -3.14 25.24 4.19
C LYS A 600 -3.08 26.76 4.33
N SER A 601 -2.09 27.25 5.06
CA SER A 601 -1.99 28.69 5.36
C SER A 601 -0.57 29.05 5.76
N ASP A 602 -0.17 30.31 5.56
CA ASP A 602 1.01 30.93 6.18
C ASP A 602 0.63 32.03 7.19
N GLN A 603 -0.68 32.15 7.52
CA GLN A 603 -1.23 33.16 8.41
C GLN A 603 -0.81 32.95 9.88
N TYR A 604 -0.44 34.04 10.54
CA TYR A 604 -0.27 34.08 12.00
C TYR A 604 -1.47 34.77 12.63
N GLY A 605 -1.87 34.34 13.84
CA GLY A 605 -3.03 34.89 14.51
C GLY A 605 -2.72 35.56 15.84
N ASN A 606 -3.55 35.30 16.86
CA ASN A 606 -3.47 35.94 18.16
C ASN A 606 -3.66 34.90 19.28
N ASN A 607 -2.92 35.04 20.39
CA ASN A 607 -3.07 34.13 21.53
C ASN A 607 -4.44 34.26 22.22
N THR A 608 -5.17 35.35 21.96
CA THR A 608 -6.51 35.60 22.45
C THR A 608 -7.55 35.32 21.34
N ALA A 609 -8.46 34.38 21.60
CA ALA A 609 -9.36 33.81 20.59
C ALA A 609 -10.23 34.86 19.88
N TRP A 610 -10.86 35.78 20.61
CA TRP A 610 -11.71 36.84 20.03
C TRP A 610 -10.94 37.92 19.24
N TYR A 611 -9.60 37.91 19.23
CA TYR A 611 -8.76 38.74 18.35
C TYR A 611 -8.06 37.93 17.24
N ALA A 612 -8.27 36.62 17.18
CA ALA A 612 -7.60 35.75 16.24
C ALA A 612 -8.44 35.53 14.97
N PRO A 613 -7.80 35.35 13.79
CA PRO A 613 -8.46 34.74 12.64
C PRO A 613 -8.77 33.28 12.96
N GLY A 614 -9.84 32.75 12.39
CA GLY A 614 -10.25 31.37 12.62
C GLY A 614 -11.22 30.87 11.57
N ILE A 615 -11.50 29.57 11.64
CA ILE A 615 -12.29 28.86 10.64
C ILE A 615 -13.78 29.06 10.90
N MET A 616 -14.23 28.91 12.14
CA MET A 616 -15.64 29.03 12.48
C MET A 616 -15.84 29.39 13.94
N GLY A 617 -16.93 30.09 14.24
CA GLY A 617 -17.34 30.38 15.61
C GLY A 617 -17.94 31.76 15.76
N VAL A 618 -18.15 32.16 17.01
CA VAL A 618 -18.71 33.46 17.36
C VAL A 618 -18.22 33.90 18.73
N GLU A 619 -17.98 35.20 18.85
CA GLU A 619 -17.74 35.90 20.10
C GLU A 619 -19.05 36.48 20.67
N GLU A 620 -19.27 36.28 21.97
CA GLU A 620 -20.32 36.93 22.74
C GLU A 620 -19.68 38.04 23.59
N VAL A 621 -19.79 39.29 23.10
CA VAL A 621 -19.13 40.44 23.75
C VAL A 621 -19.57 40.59 25.22
N GLY A 622 -18.64 40.32 26.13
CA GLY A 622 -18.86 40.46 27.57
C GLY A 622 -19.62 39.28 28.22
N GLY A 623 -19.77 38.17 27.50
CA GLY A 623 -20.38 36.93 27.96
C GLY A 623 -19.42 35.73 27.91
N GLY A 624 -19.98 34.53 27.91
CA GLY A 624 -19.25 33.25 27.92
C GLY A 624 -19.92 32.17 27.04
N ASP A 625 -20.94 32.58 26.28
CA ASP A 625 -21.69 31.73 25.36
C ASP A 625 -21.12 31.79 23.93
N ASP A 626 -19.79 31.87 23.84
CA ASP A 626 -18.95 31.93 22.65
C ASP A 626 -18.21 30.61 22.41
N ILE A 627 -17.85 30.37 21.15
CA ILE A 627 -17.12 29.17 20.72
C ILE A 627 -16.19 29.51 19.56
N PHE A 628 -14.97 28.99 19.61
CA PHE A 628 -13.96 29.18 18.57
C PHE A 628 -13.53 27.82 18.02
N TRP A 629 -14.16 27.40 16.93
CA TRP A 629 -13.81 26.19 16.18
C TRP A 629 -12.63 26.49 15.26
N GLY A 630 -11.42 26.42 15.82
CA GLY A 630 -10.18 26.52 15.07
C GLY A 630 -9.75 27.97 14.84
N TYR A 631 -9.08 28.57 15.84
CA TYR A 631 -8.41 29.87 15.69
C TYR A 631 -6.89 29.73 15.70
N LEU A 632 -6.20 30.59 14.96
CA LEU A 632 -4.74 30.56 14.89
C LEU A 632 -4.14 31.42 16.01
N ASP A 633 -3.18 30.85 16.74
CA ASP A 633 -2.42 31.60 17.75
C ASP A 633 -1.31 32.47 17.13
N ALA A 634 -0.65 33.30 17.95
CA ALA A 634 0.42 34.18 17.47
C ALA A 634 1.66 33.43 16.98
N SER A 635 1.76 32.12 17.24
CA SER A 635 2.83 31.24 16.78
C SER A 635 2.41 30.37 15.58
N GLY A 636 1.17 30.52 15.08
CA GLY A 636 0.66 29.80 13.92
C GLY A 636 0.13 28.38 14.20
N HIS A 637 -0.24 28.08 15.43
CA HIS A 637 -0.84 26.79 15.81
C HIS A 637 -2.36 26.96 15.93
N ILE A 638 -3.12 25.91 15.63
CA ILE A 638 -4.58 25.96 15.67
C ILE A 638 -5.11 25.52 17.04
N LYS A 639 -6.19 26.15 17.47
CA LYS A 639 -6.78 25.96 18.80
C LYS A 639 -8.30 25.86 18.74
N ILE A 640 -8.87 25.10 19.67
CA ILE A 640 -10.30 25.07 19.97
C ILE A 640 -10.55 25.53 21.41
N GLN A 641 -11.57 26.35 21.61
CA GLN A 641 -11.95 26.87 22.93
C GLN A 641 -13.44 27.21 22.98
N LYS A 642 -14.12 26.86 24.09
CA LYS A 642 -15.45 27.38 24.44
C LYS A 642 -15.34 28.37 25.60
N GLY A 643 -15.98 29.53 25.47
CA GLY A 643 -15.97 30.58 26.48
C GLY A 643 -14.56 31.01 26.89
N ASN A 644 -14.38 31.24 28.19
CA ASN A 644 -13.10 31.59 28.80
C ASN A 644 -12.33 30.37 29.35
N GLY A 645 -12.73 29.16 28.94
CA GLY A 645 -12.12 27.91 29.36
C GLY A 645 -10.73 27.65 28.79
N SER A 646 -10.10 26.54 29.19
CA SER A 646 -8.80 26.15 28.63
C SER A 646 -8.97 25.69 27.19
N SER A 647 -8.05 26.09 26.32
CA SER A 647 -8.01 25.63 24.93
C SER A 647 -7.11 24.42 24.76
N ALA A 648 -7.50 23.49 23.89
CA ALA A 648 -6.57 22.52 23.30
C ALA A 648 -5.83 23.19 22.13
N ARG A 649 -4.54 22.90 21.98
CA ARG A 649 -3.65 23.56 21.03
C ARG A 649 -2.78 22.56 20.26
N SER A 650 -2.72 22.70 18.94
CA SER A 650 -1.85 21.85 18.13
C SER A 650 -0.36 22.02 18.49
N ASN A 651 0.40 20.92 18.42
CA ASN A 651 1.86 20.93 18.40
C ASN A 651 2.37 21.20 16.98
N THR A 652 1.64 20.74 15.97
CA THR A 652 1.93 21.01 14.56
C THR A 652 1.57 22.45 14.22
N LYS A 653 2.50 23.14 13.56
CA LYS A 653 2.34 24.52 13.12
C LYS A 653 1.60 24.55 11.78
N ILE A 654 0.37 25.08 11.79
CA ILE A 654 -0.48 25.23 10.61
C ILE A 654 0.04 26.32 9.67
N SER A 655 0.71 27.35 10.19
CA SER A 655 1.32 28.42 9.37
C SER A 655 2.65 27.99 8.72
N SER A 656 2.61 26.85 8.02
CA SER A 656 3.71 26.18 7.32
C SER A 656 3.58 26.27 5.80
N ASN A 657 2.45 26.78 5.29
CA ASN A 657 2.06 26.73 3.89
C ASN A 657 2.06 25.31 3.29
N SER A 658 1.76 24.31 4.12
CA SER A 658 1.56 22.90 3.74
C SER A 658 0.17 22.44 4.16
N TRP A 659 -0.41 21.49 3.41
CA TRP A 659 -1.70 20.89 3.77
C TRP A 659 -1.56 20.08 5.06
N HIS A 660 -2.47 20.31 5.99
CA HIS A 660 -2.66 19.51 7.20
C HIS A 660 -4.14 19.17 7.36
N HIS A 661 -4.43 17.95 7.78
CA HIS A 661 -5.77 17.55 8.19
C HIS A 661 -5.95 17.90 9.66
N VAL A 662 -6.99 18.65 10.00
CA VAL A 662 -7.29 19.05 11.37
C VAL A 662 -8.67 18.55 11.76
N VAL A 663 -8.75 17.91 12.92
CA VAL A 663 -10.02 17.60 13.57
C VAL A 663 -10.07 18.25 14.94
N LEU A 664 -11.17 18.95 15.21
CA LEU A 664 -11.46 19.55 16.50
C LEU A 664 -12.68 18.85 17.08
N THR A 665 -12.64 18.45 18.35
CA THR A 665 -13.78 17.82 19.03
C THR A 665 -14.15 18.60 20.28
N ARG A 666 -15.42 18.53 20.66
CA ARG A 666 -15.96 19.11 21.89
C ARG A 666 -17.01 18.20 22.50
N ASP A 667 -16.88 17.90 23.78
CA ASP A 667 -17.95 17.33 24.60
C ASP A 667 -18.55 18.42 25.49
N SER A 668 -19.79 18.78 25.21
CA SER A 668 -20.53 19.81 25.96
C SER A 668 -20.83 19.42 27.41
N SER A 669 -20.90 18.12 27.72
CA SER A 669 -21.27 17.64 29.06
C SER A 669 -20.09 17.72 30.03
N THR A 670 -18.89 17.36 29.55
CA THR A 670 -17.65 17.34 30.33
C THR A 670 -16.80 18.60 30.16
N GLY A 671 -16.99 19.33 29.05
CA GLY A 671 -16.16 20.49 28.68
C GLY A 671 -14.87 20.11 27.97
N VAL A 672 -14.62 18.81 27.74
CA VAL A 672 -13.42 18.34 27.05
C VAL A 672 -13.42 18.84 25.61
N VAL A 673 -12.31 19.45 25.21
CA VAL A 673 -12.01 19.81 23.82
C VAL A 673 -10.69 19.19 23.41
N GLN A 674 -10.59 18.74 22.16
CA GLN A 674 -9.39 18.10 21.63
C GLN A 674 -9.04 18.63 20.25
N VAL A 675 -7.76 18.55 19.92
CA VAL A 675 -7.24 18.85 18.58
C VAL A 675 -6.40 17.68 18.08
N PHE A 676 -6.73 17.25 16.87
CA PHE A 676 -6.01 16.25 16.12
C PHE A 676 -5.41 16.90 14.88
N VAL A 677 -4.19 16.51 14.53
CA VAL A 677 -3.53 16.90 13.28
C VAL A 677 -2.99 15.67 12.58
N ASP A 678 -3.24 15.55 11.28
CA ASP A 678 -2.78 14.46 10.40
C ASP A 678 -3.09 13.07 10.99
N GLY A 679 -4.33 12.89 11.46
CA GLY A 679 -4.83 11.65 12.04
C GLY A 679 -4.43 11.37 13.50
N LYS A 680 -3.73 12.29 14.18
CA LYS A 680 -3.19 12.06 15.54
C LYS A 680 -3.69 13.09 16.55
N LEU A 681 -4.07 12.64 17.74
CA LEU A 681 -4.36 13.52 18.87
C LEU A 681 -3.09 14.27 19.29
N GLU A 682 -3.13 15.60 19.29
CA GLU A 682 -1.99 16.41 19.69
C GLU A 682 -2.16 17.05 21.08
N ASP A 683 -3.39 17.43 21.44
CA ASP A 683 -3.69 18.03 22.74
C ASP A 683 -5.16 17.86 23.15
N SER A 684 -5.41 17.91 24.45
CA SER A 684 -6.73 17.80 25.08
C SER A 684 -6.81 18.72 26.30
N ALA A 685 -7.89 19.48 26.42
CA ALA A 685 -8.10 20.43 27.52
C ALA A 685 -9.55 20.45 27.99
N ASN A 686 -9.78 21.01 29.18
CA ASN A 686 -11.12 21.25 29.71
C ASN A 686 -11.52 22.73 29.50
N SER A 687 -12.36 22.96 28.49
CA SER A 687 -13.10 24.20 28.27
C SER A 687 -14.36 24.27 29.15
N GLU A 688 -15.19 25.29 28.97
CA GLU A 688 -16.46 25.42 29.69
C GLU A 688 -17.51 24.38 29.21
N THR A 689 -18.39 23.95 30.12
CA THR A 689 -19.49 23.00 29.86
C THR A 689 -20.76 23.69 29.32
N GLY A 690 -21.75 22.89 28.93
CA GLY A 690 -23.07 23.34 28.47
C GLY A 690 -23.10 23.78 27.00
N ASP A 691 -24.27 23.75 26.38
CA ASP A 691 -24.43 24.13 24.97
C ASP A 691 -24.10 25.60 24.70
N VAL A 692 -23.82 25.92 23.44
CA VAL A 692 -23.62 27.28 22.92
C VAL A 692 -24.94 27.76 22.33
N SER A 693 -25.51 28.85 22.85
CA SER A 693 -26.78 29.39 22.34
C SER A 693 -26.62 30.57 21.36
N THR A 694 -25.47 31.24 21.38
CA THR A 694 -25.11 32.28 20.40
C THR A 694 -25.02 31.68 18.98
N ALA A 695 -25.80 32.24 18.06
CA ALA A 695 -25.85 31.74 16.68
C ALA A 695 -24.66 32.21 15.84
N PHE A 696 -24.23 31.36 14.92
CA PHE A 696 -23.20 31.64 13.91
C PHE A 696 -23.46 30.85 12.62
N SER A 697 -22.89 31.30 11.52
CA SER A 697 -23.21 30.84 10.17
C SER A 697 -22.07 30.93 9.17
N SER A 698 -20.83 31.17 9.62
CA SER A 698 -19.71 31.46 8.72
C SER A 698 -18.61 30.40 8.78
N ILE A 699 -18.12 29.99 7.62
CA ILE A 699 -16.85 29.29 7.42
C ILE A 699 -15.82 30.32 6.91
N GLY A 700 -14.61 30.34 7.46
CA GLY A 700 -13.53 31.27 7.15
C GLY A 700 -13.44 32.51 8.06
N ARG A 701 -14.22 32.57 9.15
CA ARG A 701 -14.11 33.66 10.15
C ARG A 701 -14.72 33.31 11.51
N ILE A 702 -14.33 34.09 12.52
CA ILE A 702 -15.03 34.18 13.81
C ILE A 702 -16.00 35.37 13.77
N GLU A 703 -17.30 35.11 13.95
CA GLU A 703 -18.32 36.17 13.96
C GLU A 703 -18.22 37.04 15.22
N HIS A 704 -18.54 38.33 15.08
CA HIS A 704 -18.42 39.34 16.15
C HIS A 704 -17.01 39.50 16.78
N SER A 705 -15.98 38.98 16.11
CA SER A 705 -14.58 39.17 16.54
C SER A 705 -14.20 40.65 16.63
N PHE A 706 -13.27 40.96 17.55
CA PHE A 706 -12.63 42.27 17.63
C PHE A 706 -11.50 42.44 16.60
N SER A 707 -11.19 41.39 15.83
CA SER A 707 -10.31 41.44 14.69
C SER A 707 -11.08 41.75 13.40
N SER A 708 -10.46 42.50 12.50
CA SER A 708 -10.95 42.63 11.11
C SER A 708 -10.32 41.59 10.17
N SER A 709 -9.41 40.75 10.67
CA SER A 709 -8.72 39.74 9.87
C SER A 709 -9.51 38.43 9.86
N ASN A 710 -9.99 38.04 8.68
CA ASN A 710 -10.59 36.73 8.44
C ASN A 710 -9.49 35.67 8.23
N PHE A 711 -9.89 34.41 8.05
CA PHE A 711 -8.96 33.37 7.64
C PHE A 711 -8.32 33.71 6.28
N MET A 712 -7.00 33.47 6.18
CA MET A 712 -6.23 33.62 4.95
C MET A 712 -5.53 32.30 4.65
N GLY A 713 -5.79 31.73 3.47
CA GLY A 713 -5.26 30.43 3.06
C GLY A 713 -6.27 29.63 2.26
N GLU A 714 -6.08 28.32 2.23
CA GLU A 714 -6.94 27.36 1.56
C GLU A 714 -7.60 26.39 2.55
N LEU A 715 -8.86 26.06 2.29
CA LEU A 715 -9.62 25.01 2.99
C LEU A 715 -10.11 23.96 1.98
N ASP A 716 -10.15 22.72 2.43
CA ASP A 716 -10.62 21.58 1.66
C ASP A 716 -11.33 20.57 2.58
N GLU A 717 -12.28 19.79 2.05
CA GLU A 717 -12.93 18.66 2.73
C GLU A 717 -13.47 18.96 4.15
N LEU A 718 -14.28 20.01 4.31
CA LEU A 718 -14.86 20.39 5.59
C LEU A 718 -16.06 19.48 5.95
N LEU A 719 -15.94 18.73 7.04
CA LEU A 719 -16.94 17.80 7.56
C LEU A 719 -17.42 18.26 8.95
N VAL A 720 -18.73 18.22 9.18
CA VAL A 720 -19.35 18.56 10.47
C VAL A 720 -20.05 17.33 11.04
N TYR A 721 -19.81 17.04 12.32
CA TYR A 721 -20.47 15.98 13.08
C TYR A 721 -21.18 16.55 14.30
N ASN A 722 -22.39 16.09 14.59
CA ASN A 722 -23.15 16.44 15.81
C ASN A 722 -22.80 15.55 17.02
N SER A 723 -21.65 14.88 16.99
CA SER A 723 -21.12 14.05 18.06
C SER A 723 -19.60 14.20 18.15
N VAL A 724 -19.01 13.74 19.26
CA VAL A 724 -17.56 13.54 19.35
C VAL A 724 -17.22 12.26 18.56
N ILE A 725 -16.40 12.39 17.52
CA ILE A 725 -15.91 11.24 16.75
C ILE A 725 -14.64 10.66 17.40
N SER A 726 -14.42 9.35 17.24
CA SER A 726 -13.30 8.65 17.91
C SER A 726 -11.96 8.98 17.24
N ALA A 727 -10.85 8.75 17.97
CA ALA A 727 -9.51 8.89 17.40
C ALA A 727 -9.28 7.97 16.17
N SER A 728 -9.92 6.79 16.14
CA SER A 728 -9.88 5.90 14.97
C SER A 728 -10.65 6.47 13.79
N ASP A 729 -11.81 7.09 14.00
CA ASP A 729 -12.55 7.75 12.92
C ASP A 729 -11.72 8.88 12.30
N VAL A 730 -11.07 9.68 13.15
CA VAL A 730 -10.15 10.75 12.72
C VAL A 730 -9.02 10.20 11.86
N PHE A 731 -8.39 9.10 12.29
CA PHE A 731 -7.32 8.45 11.54
C PHE A 731 -7.83 7.90 10.19
N SER A 732 -8.99 7.22 10.17
CA SER A 732 -9.59 6.69 8.93
C SER A 732 -9.91 7.81 7.93
N ILE A 733 -10.57 8.88 8.37
CA ILE A 733 -10.88 10.05 7.52
C ILE A 733 -9.60 10.60 6.92
N TYR A 734 -8.57 10.83 7.75
CA TYR A 734 -7.27 11.32 7.31
C TYR A 734 -6.66 10.41 6.24
N THR A 735 -6.59 9.11 6.48
CA THR A 735 -5.96 8.17 5.53
C THR A 735 -6.72 8.04 4.22
N ASN A 736 -8.06 8.01 4.27
CA ASN A 736 -8.89 7.92 3.08
C ASN A 736 -8.69 9.17 2.20
N GLN A 737 -8.77 10.35 2.82
CA GLN A 737 -8.60 11.62 2.12
C GLN A 737 -7.16 11.85 1.64
N LEU A 738 -6.15 11.39 2.39
CA LEU A 738 -4.76 11.42 1.95
C LEU A 738 -4.52 10.56 0.70
N ASN A 739 -5.28 9.47 0.53
CA ASN A 739 -5.25 8.63 -0.66
C ASN A 739 -6.06 9.19 -1.84
N GLY A 740 -6.74 10.33 -1.65
CA GLY A 740 -7.59 10.94 -2.67
C GLY A 740 -8.99 10.34 -2.77
N ASP A 741 -9.43 9.58 -1.76
CA ASP A 741 -10.78 9.03 -1.64
C ASP A 741 -11.68 9.96 -0.79
N ASN A 742 -13.00 9.73 -0.80
CA ASN A 742 -13.91 10.42 0.13
C ASN A 742 -13.63 9.99 1.58
N TYR A 743 -14.20 10.71 2.56
CA TYR A 743 -14.00 10.44 3.99
C TYR A 743 -14.31 8.98 4.40
N ASP A 744 -15.24 8.32 3.71
CA ASP A 744 -15.67 6.93 3.94
C ASP A 744 -14.84 5.87 3.20
N GLY A 745 -13.83 6.28 2.43
CA GLY A 745 -12.97 5.42 1.62
C GLY A 745 -13.54 5.09 0.24
N SER A 746 -14.69 5.65 -0.14
CA SER A 746 -15.20 5.50 -1.50
C SER A 746 -14.42 6.37 -2.51
N PRO A 747 -14.23 5.93 -3.77
CA PRO A 747 -13.43 6.68 -4.75
C PRO A 747 -13.97 8.09 -5.02
N ARG A 748 -13.08 9.08 -5.08
CA ARG A 748 -13.44 10.46 -5.44
C ARG A 748 -13.55 10.66 -6.95
N ASN A 749 -14.63 11.32 -7.38
CA ASN A 749 -14.79 11.79 -8.77
C ASN A 749 -14.63 13.31 -8.85
N CYS A 750 -13.42 13.78 -9.18
CA CYS A 750 -13.16 15.21 -9.31
C CYS A 750 -13.93 15.84 -10.50
N PRO A 751 -14.64 16.96 -10.29
CA PRO A 751 -15.21 17.73 -11.39
C PRO A 751 -14.09 18.23 -12.31
N THR A 752 -14.14 17.84 -13.59
CA THR A 752 -13.23 18.38 -14.61
C THR A 752 -13.95 19.46 -15.40
N MET A 753 -13.31 20.61 -15.60
CA MET A 753 -13.86 21.62 -16.48
C MET A 753 -13.85 21.10 -17.92
N SER A 754 -15.05 20.91 -18.49
CA SER A 754 -15.19 20.42 -19.85
C SER A 754 -14.85 21.52 -20.86
N ILE A 755 -13.77 21.32 -21.62
CA ILE A 755 -13.49 22.14 -22.81
C ILE A 755 -14.51 21.80 -23.89
N HIS A 756 -15.26 22.79 -24.37
CA HIS A 756 -16.16 22.60 -25.50
C HIS A 756 -15.37 22.33 -26.77
N HIS A 757 -14.41 23.19 -27.11
CA HIS A 757 -13.49 22.99 -28.24
C HIS A 757 -12.22 23.82 -28.06
N TYR A 758 -11.17 23.46 -28.81
CA TYR A 758 -10.03 24.34 -29.00
C TYR A 758 -10.21 25.14 -30.31
N GLU A 759 -9.93 26.44 -30.28
CA GLU A 759 -9.93 27.29 -31.47
C GLU A 759 -8.50 27.69 -31.84
N ILE A 760 -8.03 27.33 -33.04
CA ILE A 760 -6.74 27.73 -33.60
C ILE A 760 -6.93 28.95 -34.51
N GLU A 761 -6.30 30.08 -34.17
CA GLU A 761 -6.21 31.25 -35.04
C GLU A 761 -4.82 31.35 -35.69
N HIS A 762 -4.79 31.46 -37.01
CA HIS A 762 -3.56 31.67 -37.80
C HIS A 762 -3.81 32.58 -39.02
N ASP A 763 -2.80 32.82 -39.85
CA ASP A 763 -2.92 33.62 -41.09
C ASP A 763 -2.82 32.77 -42.38
N GLY A 764 -2.50 31.48 -42.24
CA GLY A 764 -2.46 30.49 -43.32
C GLY A 764 -1.09 30.37 -43.98
N GLN A 765 -0.09 31.11 -43.54
CA GLN A 765 1.21 31.18 -44.16
C GLN A 765 2.32 30.99 -43.12
N GLY A 766 3.47 30.51 -43.58
CA GLY A 766 4.68 30.43 -42.77
C GLY A 766 5.91 30.52 -43.68
N LEU A 767 7.06 30.81 -43.08
CA LEU A 767 8.34 30.81 -43.80
C LEU A 767 9.23 29.68 -43.30
N THR A 768 9.94 29.02 -44.19
CA THR A 768 10.80 27.87 -43.81
C THR A 768 12.02 28.27 -42.97
N CYS A 769 12.31 29.57 -42.92
CA CYS A 769 13.48 30.14 -42.28
C CYS A 769 13.20 30.85 -40.94
N GLU A 770 11.96 30.83 -40.45
CA GLU A 770 11.58 31.34 -39.14
C GLU A 770 10.42 30.51 -38.55
N ALA A 771 10.13 30.69 -37.25
CA ALA A 771 9.00 30.01 -36.63
C ALA A 771 7.72 30.82 -36.88
N GLU A 772 6.65 30.12 -37.25
CA GLU A 772 5.32 30.70 -37.40
C GLU A 772 4.57 30.68 -36.07
N THR A 773 4.00 31.81 -35.65
CA THR A 773 3.29 31.91 -34.37
C THR A 773 1.79 31.80 -34.58
N ILE A 774 1.17 30.78 -33.99
CA ILE A 774 -0.29 30.56 -34.01
C ILE A 774 -0.88 30.74 -32.61
N THR A 775 -2.14 31.16 -32.54
CA THR A 775 -2.88 31.35 -31.28
C THR A 775 -3.86 30.21 -31.07
N ILE A 776 -3.96 29.71 -29.84
CA ILE A 776 -4.89 28.64 -29.45
C ILE A 776 -5.75 29.14 -28.29
N LYS A 777 -7.07 28.95 -28.38
CA LYS A 777 -8.01 29.22 -27.29
C LYS A 777 -8.64 27.93 -26.77
N ALA A 778 -8.81 27.82 -25.46
CA ALA A 778 -9.55 26.74 -24.81
C ALA A 778 -10.96 27.23 -24.49
N CYS A 779 -11.91 26.97 -25.39
CA CYS A 779 -13.27 27.51 -25.32
C CYS A 779 -14.17 26.59 -24.47
N THR A 780 -14.88 27.15 -23.48
CA THR A 780 -15.82 26.37 -22.64
C THR A 780 -17.24 26.40 -23.17
N ASN A 781 -17.52 27.17 -24.23
CA ASN A 781 -18.81 27.20 -24.91
C ASN A 781 -18.67 27.26 -26.44
N ALA A 782 -19.79 27.01 -27.14
CA ALA A 782 -19.82 26.94 -28.60
C ALA A 782 -19.43 28.25 -29.30
N ALA A 783 -19.70 29.40 -28.67
CA ALA A 783 -19.38 30.72 -29.23
C ALA A 783 -17.92 31.16 -28.98
N CYS A 784 -17.15 30.38 -28.21
CA CYS A 784 -15.85 30.76 -27.66
C CYS A 784 -15.83 32.16 -27.00
N SER A 785 -16.96 32.57 -26.41
CA SER A 785 -17.05 33.83 -25.67
C SER A 785 -16.52 33.71 -24.24
N THR A 786 -16.40 32.47 -23.76
CA THR A 786 -15.91 32.12 -22.43
C THR A 786 -14.75 31.14 -22.60
N LEU A 787 -13.64 31.42 -21.94
CA LEU A 787 -12.41 30.63 -22.02
C LEU A 787 -12.18 29.86 -20.72
N SER A 788 -11.42 28.78 -20.81
CA SER A 788 -10.98 28.00 -19.64
C SER A 788 -10.23 28.90 -18.66
N SER A 789 -10.63 28.86 -17.38
CA SER A 789 -9.83 29.40 -16.28
C SER A 789 -8.80 28.41 -15.75
N GLU A 790 -8.80 27.17 -16.24
CA GLU A 790 -7.80 26.15 -15.94
C GLU A 790 -6.68 26.11 -16.98
N GLU A 791 -5.46 25.82 -16.51
CA GLU A 791 -4.32 25.60 -17.40
C GLU A 791 -4.52 24.31 -18.21
N VAL A 792 -4.30 24.41 -19.51
CA VAL A 792 -4.34 23.27 -20.43
C VAL A 792 -2.96 23.07 -21.05
N THR A 793 -2.45 21.85 -20.97
CA THR A 793 -1.27 21.41 -21.73
C THR A 793 -1.68 20.71 -23.03
N LEU A 794 -1.14 21.17 -24.16
CA LEU A 794 -1.35 20.66 -25.52
C LEU A 794 -0.03 20.50 -26.28
N ASN A 795 0.03 19.48 -27.15
CA ASN A 795 1.00 19.43 -28.23
C ASN A 795 0.32 19.93 -29.49
N VAL A 796 0.92 20.93 -30.13
CA VAL A 796 0.47 21.49 -31.41
C VAL A 796 1.43 21.02 -32.49
N THR A 797 0.94 20.15 -33.37
CA THR A 797 1.74 19.49 -34.38
C THR A 797 1.38 20.03 -35.77
N ALA A 798 2.37 20.43 -36.55
CA ALA A 798 2.21 20.72 -37.96
C ALA A 798 2.81 19.57 -38.78
N THR A 799 1.95 18.86 -39.51
CA THR A 799 2.34 17.68 -40.31
C THR A 799 2.23 17.98 -41.80
N GLY A 800 3.35 17.91 -42.52
CA GLY A 800 3.40 17.95 -43.98
C GLY A 800 3.74 16.59 -44.58
N SER A 801 4.03 16.54 -45.87
CA SER A 801 4.40 15.29 -46.55
C SER A 801 5.84 14.84 -46.27
N ARG A 802 6.71 15.76 -45.83
CA ARG A 802 8.14 15.50 -45.60
C ARG A 802 8.52 15.42 -44.13
N ASP A 803 7.80 16.12 -43.25
CA ASP A 803 8.16 16.24 -41.85
C ASP A 803 6.92 16.50 -40.97
N SER A 804 7.12 16.39 -39.66
CA SER A 804 6.12 16.73 -38.66
C SER A 804 6.81 17.36 -37.45
N VAL A 805 6.50 18.63 -37.18
CA VAL A 805 7.09 19.38 -36.07
C VAL A 805 6.04 19.63 -34.99
N THR A 806 6.44 19.56 -33.72
CA THR A 806 5.53 19.71 -32.58
C THR A 806 6.06 20.75 -31.62
N ASP A 807 5.17 21.62 -31.13
CA ASP A 807 5.42 22.53 -30.02
C ASP A 807 4.49 22.18 -28.85
N SER A 808 5.05 22.08 -27.64
CA SER A 808 4.32 21.72 -26.43
C SER A 808 4.06 22.98 -25.62
N ILE A 809 2.78 23.32 -25.41
CA ILE A 809 2.36 24.55 -24.75
C ILE A 809 1.48 24.26 -23.53
N SER A 810 1.62 25.09 -22.50
CA SER A 810 0.74 25.17 -21.33
C SER A 810 0.18 26.59 -21.25
N PHE A 811 -1.14 26.73 -21.12
CA PHE A 811 -1.80 28.03 -21.09
C PHE A 811 -3.16 27.99 -20.40
N THR A 812 -3.55 29.11 -19.79
CA THR A 812 -4.91 29.37 -19.30
C THR A 812 -5.65 30.27 -20.27
N GLY A 813 -6.82 29.82 -20.72
CA GLY A 813 -7.68 30.53 -21.66
C GLY A 813 -7.11 30.63 -23.08
N THR A 814 -6.07 31.44 -23.30
CA THR A 814 -5.40 31.63 -24.61
C THR A 814 -3.90 31.39 -24.52
N GLY A 815 -3.34 30.62 -25.46
CA GLY A 815 -1.91 30.35 -25.60
C GLY A 815 -1.39 30.57 -27.01
N THR A 816 -0.07 30.49 -27.18
CA THR A 816 0.60 30.62 -28.49
C THR A 816 1.59 29.49 -28.71
N ALA A 817 1.55 28.87 -29.89
CA ALA A 817 2.54 27.89 -30.33
C ALA A 817 3.41 28.45 -31.45
N ASN A 818 4.68 28.08 -31.48
CA ASN A 818 5.68 28.52 -32.46
C ASN A 818 6.12 27.34 -33.33
N ILE A 819 5.59 27.27 -34.53
CA ILE A 819 5.81 26.17 -35.48
C ILE A 819 7.01 26.48 -36.36
N ARG A 820 8.13 25.78 -36.13
CA ARG A 820 9.34 25.89 -36.97
C ARG A 820 9.39 24.74 -37.98
N TYR A 821 8.82 24.94 -39.16
CA TYR A 821 8.78 23.95 -40.23
C TYR A 821 9.68 24.35 -41.40
N THR A 822 10.61 23.48 -41.83
CA THR A 822 11.72 23.86 -42.73
C THR A 822 11.54 23.44 -44.20
N PHE A 823 10.41 22.84 -44.55
CA PHE A 823 10.11 22.44 -45.94
C PHE A 823 9.01 23.31 -46.56
N PRO A 824 9.16 23.73 -47.83
CA PRO A 824 8.16 24.56 -48.50
C PRO A 824 6.98 23.72 -49.01
N GLU A 825 5.97 23.53 -48.18
CA GLU A 825 4.74 22.78 -48.48
C GLU A 825 3.57 23.20 -47.60
N SER A 826 2.39 22.64 -47.84
CA SER A 826 1.23 22.78 -46.95
C SER A 826 1.31 21.76 -45.82
N THR A 827 1.17 22.20 -44.58
CA THR A 827 1.07 21.37 -43.38
C THR A 827 -0.34 21.46 -42.80
N LEU A 828 -0.79 20.40 -42.12
CA LEU A 828 -2.03 20.36 -41.33
C LEU A 828 -1.69 20.55 -39.86
N LEU A 829 -2.39 21.46 -39.18
CA LEU A 829 -2.31 21.63 -37.73
C LEU A 829 -3.19 20.61 -37.00
N LEU A 830 -2.59 19.92 -36.03
CA LEU A 830 -3.22 18.91 -35.18
C LEU A 830 -2.94 19.22 -33.70
N LEU A 831 -3.89 18.88 -32.84
CA LEU A 831 -3.76 19.01 -31.38
C LEU A 831 -3.77 17.62 -30.74
N SER A 832 -2.99 17.43 -29.68
CA SER A 832 -2.97 16.16 -28.92
C SER A 832 -4.23 15.88 -28.10
N LYS A 833 -5.07 16.90 -27.87
CA LYS A 833 -6.36 16.77 -27.17
C LYS A 833 -7.45 17.45 -27.99
N GLN A 834 -8.69 16.99 -27.79
CA GLN A 834 -9.89 17.65 -28.29
C GLN A 834 -10.82 17.99 -27.12
N GLY A 835 -11.69 18.96 -27.32
CA GLY A 835 -12.81 19.20 -26.41
C GLY A 835 -13.94 18.21 -26.67
N THR A 836 -15.12 18.48 -26.08
CA THR A 836 -16.36 17.72 -26.39
C THR A 836 -16.77 17.84 -27.85
N ASN A 837 -16.29 18.88 -28.53
CA ASN A 837 -16.47 19.14 -29.94
C ASN A 837 -15.11 19.27 -30.64
N SER A 838 -15.12 19.00 -31.94
CA SER A 838 -13.92 19.08 -32.78
C SER A 838 -13.28 20.46 -32.72
N THR A 839 -11.95 20.49 -32.80
CA THR A 839 -11.16 21.72 -32.96
C THR A 839 -11.70 22.57 -34.10
N VAL A 840 -11.81 23.87 -33.84
CA VAL A 840 -12.17 24.89 -34.83
C VAL A 840 -10.90 25.61 -35.25
N CYS A 841 -10.74 25.89 -36.54
CA CYS A 841 -9.63 26.68 -37.04
C CYS A 841 -10.16 27.95 -37.70
N SER A 842 -9.33 28.99 -37.73
CA SER A 842 -9.61 30.24 -38.43
C SER A 842 -8.31 30.79 -39.00
N ASP A 843 -8.21 30.83 -40.33
CA ASP A 843 -7.12 31.53 -41.05
C ASP A 843 -7.45 33.04 -41.28
N GLY A 844 -8.58 33.49 -40.73
CA GLY A 844 -9.17 34.81 -40.98
C GLY A 844 -10.12 34.90 -42.18
N ARG A 845 -10.28 33.82 -42.96
CA ARG A 845 -11.15 33.75 -44.16
C ARG A 845 -12.04 32.51 -44.22
N SER A 846 -11.58 31.41 -43.65
CA SER A 846 -12.17 30.07 -43.70
C SER A 846 -11.89 29.32 -42.40
N THR A 847 -12.47 28.13 -42.27
CA THR A 847 -12.25 27.25 -41.12
C THR A 847 -11.11 26.24 -41.32
N ASN A 848 -10.13 26.60 -42.15
CA ASN A 848 -9.03 25.71 -42.54
C ASN A 848 -7.93 25.70 -41.48
N CYS A 849 -7.37 24.52 -41.19
CA CYS A 849 -6.27 24.32 -40.25
C CYS A 849 -4.90 24.19 -40.95
N ASN A 850 -4.83 24.44 -42.26
CA ASN A 850 -3.59 24.29 -43.02
C ASN A 850 -2.72 25.56 -42.96
N LEU A 851 -1.41 25.37 -42.78
CA LEU A 851 -0.38 26.40 -42.95
C LEU A 851 0.46 26.10 -44.19
N VAL A 852 0.67 27.09 -45.05
CA VAL A 852 1.53 26.93 -46.23
C VAL A 852 2.89 27.57 -45.94
N PHE A 853 3.93 26.73 -45.84
CA PHE A 853 5.30 27.18 -45.66
C PHE A 853 5.97 27.46 -47.01
N ALA A 854 6.70 28.57 -47.11
CA ALA A 854 7.39 29.00 -48.32
C ALA A 854 8.86 29.38 -48.05
N ASN A 855 9.72 29.15 -49.04
CA ASN A 855 11.14 29.54 -48.97
C ASN A 855 11.36 31.05 -49.12
N ALA A 856 10.34 31.83 -49.49
CA ALA A 856 10.46 33.27 -49.63
C ALA A 856 9.09 33.95 -49.47
N GLY A 857 9.09 35.14 -48.89
CA GLY A 857 7.87 35.91 -48.64
C GLY A 857 8.14 37.32 -48.14
N PHE A 858 7.10 37.96 -47.65
CA PHE A 858 7.16 39.25 -47.00
C PHE A 858 6.88 39.14 -45.50
N ARG A 859 7.56 39.96 -44.71
CA ARG A 859 7.16 40.25 -43.32
C ARG A 859 7.00 41.74 -43.11
N PHE A 860 6.00 42.11 -42.33
CA PHE A 860 5.81 43.50 -41.89
C PHE A 860 6.61 43.75 -40.62
N ILE A 861 7.17 44.95 -40.50
CA ILE A 861 8.03 45.34 -39.39
C ILE A 861 7.53 46.68 -38.84
N SER A 862 7.37 46.78 -37.52
CA SER A 862 7.05 48.02 -36.80
C SER A 862 8.24 48.41 -35.95
N GLY A 863 8.97 49.44 -36.37
CA GLY A 863 10.27 49.77 -35.78
C GLY A 863 11.27 48.63 -35.95
N ASN A 864 11.53 47.87 -34.89
CA ASN A 864 12.42 46.69 -34.90
C ASN A 864 11.69 45.35 -34.65
N ARG A 865 10.36 45.35 -34.65
CA ARG A 865 9.52 44.18 -34.31
C ARG A 865 8.82 43.64 -35.55
N THR A 866 8.72 42.31 -35.70
CA THR A 866 7.93 41.67 -36.77
C THR A 866 6.43 41.61 -36.45
N THR A 867 6.04 42.09 -35.27
CA THR A 867 4.65 42.26 -34.85
C THR A 867 4.27 43.74 -34.83
N LEU A 868 3.12 44.05 -35.41
CA LEU A 868 2.52 45.38 -35.43
C LEU A 868 1.71 45.57 -34.14
N PRO A 869 2.00 46.61 -33.34
CA PRO A 869 1.22 46.93 -32.16
C PRO A 869 -0.12 47.58 -32.56
N ASN A 870 -1.03 47.64 -31.59
CA ASN A 870 -2.28 48.38 -31.75
C ASN A 870 -2.01 49.85 -32.09
N GLN A 871 -2.90 50.44 -32.89
CA GLN A 871 -2.74 51.79 -33.42
C GLN A 871 -3.92 52.69 -33.03
N THR A 872 -3.79 53.97 -33.35
CA THR A 872 -4.85 54.97 -33.19
C THR A 872 -5.37 55.39 -34.56
N SER A 873 -6.70 55.44 -34.69
CA SER A 873 -7.40 55.78 -35.92
C SER A 873 -7.12 57.21 -36.35
N GLY A 874 -7.01 57.47 -37.65
CA GLY A 874 -6.83 58.81 -38.23
C GLY A 874 -5.47 59.46 -37.97
N THR A 875 -4.54 58.77 -37.31
CA THR A 875 -3.17 59.23 -37.07
C THR A 875 -2.15 58.36 -37.79
N VAL A 876 -0.99 58.94 -38.12
CA VAL A 876 0.15 58.15 -38.61
C VAL A 876 0.57 57.16 -37.53
N PHE A 877 0.91 55.94 -37.93
CA PHE A 877 1.37 54.92 -36.97
C PHE A 877 2.58 55.44 -36.19
N GLY A 878 2.59 55.17 -34.87
CA GLY A 878 3.58 55.75 -33.97
C GLY A 878 5.01 55.27 -34.25
N ASP A 879 5.15 54.02 -34.68
CA ASP A 879 6.39 53.43 -35.16
C ASP A 879 6.47 53.46 -36.69
N THR A 880 7.68 53.50 -37.22
CA THR A 880 7.92 53.33 -38.66
C THR A 880 7.44 51.95 -39.11
N LEU A 881 6.45 51.93 -40.00
CA LEU A 881 6.01 50.72 -40.67
C LEU A 881 6.94 50.39 -41.84
N GLN A 882 7.41 49.16 -41.87
CA GLN A 882 8.35 48.62 -42.85
C GLN A 882 7.85 47.29 -43.39
N ILE A 883 8.34 46.90 -44.56
CA ILE A 883 8.15 45.58 -45.14
C ILE A 883 9.48 45.04 -45.61
N GLN A 884 9.74 43.76 -45.33
CA GLN A 884 10.95 43.08 -45.74
C GLN A 884 10.64 41.91 -46.66
N ALA A 885 11.28 41.85 -47.83
CA ALA A 885 11.28 40.67 -48.68
C ALA A 885 12.39 39.73 -48.23
N VAL A 886 12.04 38.53 -47.78
CA VAL A 886 12.99 37.55 -47.26
C VAL A 886 13.02 36.28 -48.09
N LYS A 887 14.14 35.58 -48.01
CA LYS A 887 14.33 34.22 -48.52
C LYS A 887 15.02 33.35 -47.49
N ASP A 888 14.75 32.07 -47.56
CA ASP A 888 15.48 31.05 -46.83
C ASP A 888 16.89 30.90 -47.39
N THR A 889 17.88 30.99 -46.51
CA THR A 889 19.26 30.62 -46.76
C THR A 889 19.74 29.75 -45.61
N ASN A 890 19.63 28.43 -45.79
CA ASN A 890 19.99 27.41 -44.80
C ASN A 890 19.27 27.58 -43.43
N GLY A 891 17.96 27.80 -43.47
CA GLY A 891 17.11 27.95 -42.29
C GLY A 891 17.17 29.35 -41.65
N VAL A 892 17.78 30.33 -42.32
CA VAL A 892 17.89 31.72 -41.85
C VAL A 892 17.31 32.67 -42.88
N CYS A 893 16.37 33.52 -42.45
CA CYS A 893 15.75 34.51 -43.34
C CYS A 893 16.73 35.63 -43.67
N THR A 894 17.09 35.76 -44.94
CA THR A 894 17.97 36.83 -45.46
C THR A 894 17.24 37.67 -46.49
N GLY A 895 17.76 38.87 -46.78
CA GLY A 895 17.16 39.76 -47.78
C GLY A 895 17.17 39.15 -49.19
N LEU A 896 16.02 39.22 -49.88
CA LEU A 896 15.87 38.65 -51.22
C LEU A 896 16.33 39.60 -52.36
N PHE A 897 16.03 40.90 -52.30
CA PHE A 897 16.40 41.88 -53.34
C PHE A 897 16.55 43.32 -52.81
N SER A 898 17.13 44.21 -53.62
CA SER A 898 17.20 45.66 -53.32
C SER A 898 16.72 46.53 -54.50
N GLY A 899 16.49 47.81 -54.23
CA GLY A 899 16.05 48.82 -55.19
C GLY A 899 14.52 49.00 -55.26
N LYS A 900 14.07 49.83 -56.22
CA LYS A 900 12.65 50.16 -56.37
C LYS A 900 11.85 48.97 -56.90
N ARG A 901 10.76 48.61 -56.24
CA ARG A 901 9.82 47.54 -56.65
C ARG A 901 8.37 47.99 -56.45
N ASN A 902 7.47 47.50 -57.30
CA ASN A 902 6.02 47.75 -57.18
C ASN A 902 5.39 46.58 -56.42
N VAL A 903 5.17 46.76 -55.12
CA VAL A 903 4.58 45.74 -54.23
C VAL A 903 3.09 45.99 -54.13
N ASN A 904 2.30 44.94 -54.30
CA ASN A 904 0.86 45.02 -54.13
C ASN A 904 0.53 44.98 -52.65
N LEU A 905 -0.12 46.03 -52.13
CA LEU A 905 -0.55 46.13 -50.74
C LEU A 905 -2.08 46.17 -50.63
N SER A 906 -2.62 45.65 -49.53
CA SER A 906 -4.05 45.78 -49.22
C SER A 906 -4.32 45.68 -47.71
N GLN A 907 -5.48 46.19 -47.30
CA GLN A 907 -6.02 46.10 -45.95
C GLN A 907 -7.09 45.01 -45.88
N GLU A 908 -7.05 44.17 -44.85
CA GLU A 908 -8.16 43.30 -44.45
C GLU A 908 -8.81 43.81 -43.17
N ASN A 909 -10.14 43.88 -43.14
CA ASN A 909 -10.90 44.09 -41.93
C ASN A 909 -11.19 42.73 -41.30
N VAL A 910 -10.56 42.47 -40.15
CA VAL A 910 -10.72 41.21 -39.40
C VAL A 910 -11.97 41.29 -38.52
N ASN A 911 -12.14 42.39 -37.79
CA ASN A 911 -13.38 42.65 -37.02
C ASN A 911 -13.70 44.16 -37.01
N PRO A 912 -14.86 44.60 -37.56
CA PRO A 912 -15.89 43.79 -38.21
C PRO A 912 -15.39 43.26 -39.57
N GLY A 913 -15.76 42.04 -39.94
CA GLY A 913 -15.37 41.44 -41.22
C GLY A 913 -15.94 42.15 -42.45
N GLY A 914 -15.37 41.86 -43.63
CA GLY A 914 -15.86 42.34 -44.94
C GLY A 914 -15.17 43.60 -45.45
N THR A 915 -15.79 44.33 -46.38
CA THR A 915 -15.17 45.47 -47.07
C THR A 915 -15.79 46.84 -46.74
N LYS A 916 -16.76 46.91 -45.82
CA LYS A 916 -17.37 48.16 -45.36
C LYS A 916 -16.42 48.94 -44.42
N GLY A 917 -16.68 50.23 -44.19
CA GLY A 917 -15.85 51.11 -43.35
C GLY A 917 -14.81 51.92 -44.14
N LEU A 918 -14.02 52.74 -43.44
CA LEU A 918 -13.00 53.61 -44.03
C LEU A 918 -11.74 52.82 -44.45
N ASN A 919 -10.86 53.49 -45.20
CA ASN A 919 -9.68 52.88 -45.83
C ASN A 919 -8.41 53.10 -45.00
N PHE A 920 -7.37 52.36 -45.35
CA PHE A 920 -5.98 52.61 -44.99
C PHE A 920 -5.34 53.43 -46.10
N SER A 921 -4.59 54.47 -45.75
CA SER A 921 -3.86 55.31 -46.69
C SER A 921 -2.36 55.25 -46.47
N ILE A 922 -1.62 55.33 -47.57
CA ILE A 922 -0.16 55.46 -47.64
C ILE A 922 0.11 56.72 -48.46
N ASN A 923 0.83 57.70 -47.91
CA ASN A 923 1.03 59.01 -48.56
C ASN A 923 -0.28 59.65 -49.05
N ASP A 924 -1.28 59.68 -48.18
CA ASP A 924 -2.64 60.20 -48.45
C ASP A 924 -3.40 59.50 -49.59
N GLN A 925 -2.88 58.38 -50.11
CA GLN A 925 -3.55 57.56 -51.12
C GLN A 925 -4.11 56.30 -50.48
N ASN A 926 -5.40 56.06 -50.66
CA ASN A 926 -6.07 54.85 -50.16
C ASN A 926 -5.52 53.60 -50.86
N ILE A 927 -5.18 52.57 -50.07
CA ILE A 927 -4.94 51.23 -50.61
C ILE A 927 -6.25 50.44 -50.65
N ALA A 928 -6.30 49.45 -51.54
CA ALA A 928 -7.45 48.59 -51.72
C ALA A 928 -7.69 47.71 -50.48
N LYS A 929 -8.95 47.29 -50.31
CA LYS A 929 -9.31 46.27 -49.33
C LYS A 929 -9.12 44.87 -49.93
N HIS A 930 -8.53 43.98 -49.15
CA HIS A 930 -8.29 42.59 -49.50
C HIS A 930 -9.62 41.90 -49.87
N PRO A 931 -9.69 41.08 -50.95
CA PRO A 931 -8.59 40.57 -51.78
C PRO A 931 -8.15 41.49 -52.93
N SER A 932 -8.73 42.68 -53.06
CA SER A 932 -8.26 43.66 -54.05
C SER A 932 -6.94 44.28 -53.60
N ILE A 933 -6.10 44.68 -54.56
CA ILE A 933 -4.73 45.13 -54.30
C ILE A 933 -4.43 46.50 -54.90
N THR A 934 -3.55 47.25 -54.25
CA THR A 934 -2.97 48.49 -54.77
C THR A 934 -1.47 48.31 -54.98
N SER A 935 -1.00 48.53 -56.22
CA SER A 935 0.42 48.49 -56.54
C SER A 935 1.13 49.75 -56.00
N THR A 936 1.93 49.58 -54.96
CA THR A 936 2.68 50.64 -54.27
C THR A 936 4.17 50.52 -54.57
N ARG A 937 4.79 51.60 -55.05
CA ARG A 937 6.23 51.62 -55.35
C ARG A 937 7.03 51.86 -54.08
N LEU A 938 7.77 50.84 -53.64
CA LEU A 938 8.62 50.86 -52.45
C LEU A 938 10.09 50.78 -52.82
N ASN A 939 10.97 51.36 -51.99
CA ASN A 939 12.41 51.36 -52.21
C ASN A 939 13.13 50.47 -51.18
N PHE A 940 13.62 49.32 -51.63
CA PHE A 940 14.24 48.32 -50.76
C PHE A 940 15.74 48.58 -50.58
N GLY A 941 16.19 48.64 -49.33
CA GLY A 941 17.61 48.76 -48.96
C GLY A 941 18.41 47.47 -49.14
N ALA A 942 19.65 47.45 -48.64
CA ALA A 942 20.57 46.31 -48.77
C ALA A 942 20.05 45.02 -48.12
N ASN A 943 19.30 45.15 -47.02
CA ASN A 943 18.68 44.01 -46.30
C ASN A 943 17.27 43.67 -46.81
N SER A 944 16.88 44.21 -47.97
CA SER A 944 15.54 44.03 -48.53
C SER A 944 14.41 44.57 -47.66
N ILE A 945 14.68 45.63 -46.90
CA ILE A 945 13.69 46.36 -46.10
C ILE A 945 13.30 47.63 -46.85
N ALA A 946 12.00 47.92 -46.93
CA ALA A 946 11.46 49.19 -47.41
C ALA A 946 10.49 49.78 -46.39
N GLU A 947 10.54 51.09 -46.19
CA GLU A 947 9.57 51.82 -45.38
C GLU A 947 8.25 52.01 -46.14
N ILE A 948 7.13 51.83 -45.43
CA ILE A 948 5.79 52.21 -45.88
C ILE A 948 5.51 53.61 -45.34
N PRO A 949 5.53 54.65 -46.19
CA PRO A 949 5.50 56.02 -45.72
C PRO A 949 4.09 56.47 -45.31
N THR A 950 3.99 57.21 -44.21
CA THR A 950 2.76 57.81 -43.67
C THR A 950 1.53 56.87 -43.63
N PRO A 951 1.65 55.69 -42.99
CA PRO A 951 0.53 54.74 -42.88
C PRO A 951 -0.53 55.29 -41.91
N ILE A 952 -1.76 55.42 -42.39
CA ILE A 952 -2.91 55.86 -41.58
C ILE A 952 -4.09 54.93 -41.83
N TYR A 953 -4.69 54.39 -40.77
CA TYR A 953 -5.99 53.73 -40.86
C TYR A 953 -7.09 54.65 -40.34
N HIS A 954 -8.12 54.91 -41.15
CA HIS A 954 -9.11 55.96 -40.87
C HIS A 954 -10.33 55.50 -40.07
N ASP A 955 -10.44 54.21 -39.73
CA ASP A 955 -11.59 53.65 -38.98
C ASP A 955 -11.15 53.03 -37.65
N ALA A 956 -12.10 52.50 -36.88
CA ALA A 956 -11.85 51.66 -35.72
C ALA A 956 -12.12 50.17 -36.03
N GLY A 957 -11.37 49.27 -35.39
CA GLY A 957 -11.55 47.82 -35.54
C GLY A 957 -10.24 47.04 -35.58
N LYS A 958 -10.34 45.71 -35.67
CA LYS A 958 -9.20 44.80 -35.85
C LYS A 958 -8.91 44.68 -37.35
N ILE A 959 -7.69 44.99 -37.77
CA ILE A 959 -7.27 44.90 -39.18
C ILE A 959 -6.00 44.08 -39.35
N ARG A 960 -5.72 43.67 -40.59
CA ARG A 960 -4.51 42.97 -41.02
C ARG A 960 -4.02 43.57 -42.35
N LEU A 961 -2.72 43.71 -42.54
CA LEU A 961 -2.13 44.17 -43.81
C LEU A 961 -1.65 42.97 -44.62
N HIS A 962 -1.79 43.06 -45.95
CA HIS A 962 -1.37 42.02 -46.90
C HIS A 962 -0.45 42.60 -47.97
N ALA A 963 0.56 41.82 -48.36
CA ALA A 963 1.47 42.15 -49.44
C ALA A 963 1.64 40.97 -50.41
N ASN A 964 1.76 41.26 -51.70
CA ASN A 964 2.29 40.30 -52.66
C ASN A 964 3.16 40.94 -53.75
N TYR A 965 4.06 40.15 -54.33
CA TYR A 965 4.95 40.59 -55.39
C TYR A 965 5.46 39.40 -56.20
N LYS A 966 5.32 39.44 -57.52
CA LYS A 966 5.91 38.43 -58.42
C LYS A 966 7.33 38.83 -58.79
N VAL A 967 8.30 38.01 -58.42
CA VAL A 967 9.73 38.26 -58.67
C VAL A 967 10.02 38.09 -60.16
N GLY A 968 10.63 39.11 -60.77
CA GLY A 968 10.91 39.12 -62.21
C GLY A 968 12.25 38.50 -62.62
N GLU A 969 13.26 38.52 -61.75
CA GLU A 969 14.66 38.20 -62.09
C GLU A 969 15.38 37.52 -60.91
N GLY A 970 16.46 36.77 -61.20
CA GLY A 970 17.26 36.02 -60.20
C GLY A 970 16.75 34.60 -59.93
N ASP A 971 17.33 33.92 -58.94
CA ASP A 971 17.05 32.51 -58.59
C ASP A 971 15.59 32.24 -58.15
N TYR A 972 14.87 33.31 -57.81
CA TYR A 972 13.45 33.28 -57.43
C TYR A 972 12.53 33.83 -58.54
N SER A 973 13.02 33.99 -59.78
CA SER A 973 12.20 34.48 -60.89
C SER A 973 10.95 33.63 -61.08
N GLY A 974 9.79 34.28 -61.20
CA GLY A 974 8.48 33.63 -61.30
C GLY A 974 7.82 33.33 -59.95
N VAL A 975 8.56 33.31 -58.84
CA VAL A 975 7.99 33.12 -57.48
C VAL A 975 7.16 34.33 -57.10
N THR A 976 5.98 34.09 -56.54
CA THR A 976 5.16 35.16 -55.93
C THR A 976 5.40 35.15 -54.43
N LEU A 977 5.93 36.26 -53.92
CA LEU A 977 6.06 36.51 -52.51
C LEU A 977 4.70 36.91 -51.97
N PHE A 978 4.34 36.34 -50.83
CA PHE A 978 3.19 36.73 -50.06
C PHE A 978 3.63 37.05 -48.63
N GLY A 979 2.86 37.88 -47.94
CA GLY A 979 3.06 38.11 -46.52
C GLY A 979 1.91 38.91 -45.94
N SER A 980 1.63 38.63 -44.66
CA SER A 980 0.58 39.28 -43.91
C SER A 980 1.14 39.76 -42.58
N SER A 981 0.58 40.84 -42.02
CA SER A 981 0.90 41.22 -40.64
C SER A 981 0.15 40.32 -39.65
N ASN A 982 0.55 40.32 -38.38
CA ASN A 982 -0.39 39.94 -37.32
C ASN A 982 -1.63 40.86 -37.37
N PRO A 983 -2.81 40.39 -36.95
CA PRO A 983 -3.95 41.26 -36.80
C PRO A 983 -3.75 42.16 -35.56
N PHE A 984 -4.13 43.43 -35.65
CA PHE A 984 -3.99 44.41 -34.57
C PHE A 984 -5.21 45.32 -34.48
N TRP A 985 -5.50 45.82 -33.28
CA TRP A 985 -6.61 46.73 -33.04
C TRP A 985 -6.22 48.17 -33.37
N VAL A 986 -7.12 48.87 -34.05
CA VAL A 986 -7.05 50.32 -34.21
C VAL A 986 -8.17 50.96 -33.40
N SER A 987 -7.78 51.76 -32.42
CA SER A 987 -8.69 52.39 -31.46
C SER A 987 -9.11 53.77 -31.98
N PRO A 988 -10.33 54.25 -31.69
CA PRO A 988 -10.72 55.63 -32.01
C PRO A 988 -9.77 56.65 -31.36
N ALA A 989 -9.42 57.72 -32.09
CA ALA A 989 -8.55 58.78 -31.58
C ALA A 989 -9.16 59.57 -30.41
N GLU A 990 -10.47 59.77 -30.43
CA GLU A 990 -11.21 60.40 -29.35
C GLU A 990 -12.64 59.85 -29.29
N ARG A 991 -13.20 59.76 -28.07
CA ARG A 991 -14.59 59.37 -27.85
C ARG A 991 -15.42 60.64 -27.63
N GLN A 992 -15.95 61.24 -28.69
CA GLN A 992 -16.91 62.34 -28.54
C GLN A 992 -18.30 61.81 -28.22
N ILE A 993 -18.72 61.96 -26.96
CA ILE A 993 -20.11 61.72 -26.57
C ILE A 993 -20.93 62.95 -26.97
N ARG A 994 -21.61 62.91 -28.11
CA ARG A 994 -22.68 63.87 -28.41
C ARG A 994 -23.90 63.51 -27.58
N ARG A 995 -24.19 64.28 -26.52
CA ARG A 995 -25.53 64.27 -25.91
C ARG A 995 -26.51 64.83 -26.95
N HIS A 996 -27.43 63.99 -27.41
CA HIS A 996 -28.64 64.43 -28.09
C HIS A 996 -29.74 64.70 -27.08
#